data_AF-A0A1L8DHN7-F1
#
_entry.id   AF-A0A1L8DHN7-F1
#
_cell.length_a   1.000
_cell.length_b   1.000
_cell.length_c   1.000
_cell.angle_alpha   90.00
_cell.angle_beta   90.00
_cell.angle_gamma   90.00
#
_symmetry.space_group_name_H-M   'P 1'
#
loop_
_entity.id
_entity.type
_entity.pdbx_description
1 polymer ?
#
loop_
_entity_poly.entity_id
_entity_poly.type
_entity_poly.pdbx_seq_one_letter_code
_entity_poly.pdbx_strand_id
1 'polypeptide(L)'
;RTRKVYDMEWFVGCSHVEFNPTRSGDNGHAKSGAVRDASRKLVDSSLSANGWSRLEISPGGKVQPNILSDHVHYAPSDLAFPISMDSHRTNDYDVIVCIDVDYYISDMDYYLSKCKPMIMHTFNPQKVSGLDGDAPFRIKGDVVTYDVGGGNTWTHKIWDWCNHGEFVMATDPKPPGWWWKRWLGLERVVYSKVMHSRPWKACPDRALVWTIPTGSHYQFKWLPNDMHARKLQRVKYSDDLRPGWNSLTYFDQDSESLMISLGRCGADASITLKKNDYDILMGLDAAQAVTTRMLSMKYTDPRIQALFGQYHKGTITNILEPSTIGKPASLVHWPYALDCDYPEVSARQYAAPIVDNPSLMPMIKRWEVLSESLERRVTFVANNKLPDNRIMAMAIEFVNCVVPVAHHGDPYTWERTAEELDKPKQIQAVRSVWSSLDEHPRNLIEAFVKNEPTTKAGRIISSFHDVRFLLGFSRFTLRFRDEVLHAEHNSHWFCPGLGPIALADKVCNYAQCVESVVEGDYSNFDGTVSAWLQRHVMNAVYLRWFARDYSDELRYFTNSLINSPARAKSFGFNYEPGFGVKSGSPTTCDLNTVLNAFLMYCAVRKTERDMTIKECFQRIGLAFGDDSLFERRYKSAWVKVAEKVGMSLKVEVCTADTGVCFLARVFPDPLVTTTSFQDPMRTWRKLHLTSRDPKVPINDAALDRVEGYLITDPLSPITSDFCRMVKRLLGHTNPAAEAQRWARKDRGREKPYWIVAGEAWPQAAEDIDLMWNVTSSRVGISVEMLLDYKARLDNSEGVLTVTPLAVPNAVANSVMPDGTPSEPVVDPRNVQDQRDVNHSRVVNQPNRDGVGRDTASRQADGGVRNQG
;
A
#
# COMPACT_ATOMS: atom_id res chain seq x y z
N ARG A 1 42.41 9.35 -28.70
CA ARG A 1 40.93 9.49 -28.86
C ARG A 1 40.20 9.61 -27.51
N THR A 2 40.70 9.03 -26.41
CA THR A 2 40.06 9.03 -25.07
C THR A 2 39.86 10.40 -24.43
N ARG A 3 40.84 11.32 -24.51
CA ARG A 3 40.76 12.66 -23.87
C ARG A 3 39.75 13.64 -24.48
N LYS A 4 39.23 13.36 -25.68
CA LYS A 4 38.25 14.19 -26.41
C LYS A 4 36.83 13.60 -26.38
N VAL A 5 36.69 12.35 -25.95
CA VAL A 5 35.41 11.60 -25.87
C VAL A 5 34.86 11.62 -24.45
N TYR A 6 35.74 11.66 -23.45
CA TYR A 6 35.36 11.82 -22.04
C TYR A 6 35.84 13.20 -21.60
N ASP A 7 34.94 14.17 -21.59
CA ASP A 7 35.22 15.52 -21.09
C ASP A 7 35.64 15.40 -19.62
N MET A 8 36.87 15.85 -19.31
CA MET A 8 37.50 15.63 -18.00
C MET A 8 36.97 16.62 -16.94
N GLU A 9 35.99 17.47 -17.25
CA GLU A 9 35.32 18.34 -16.27
C GLU A 9 34.23 17.60 -15.46
N TRP A 10 33.86 16.38 -15.87
CA TRP A 10 32.72 15.64 -15.35
C TRP A 10 32.90 15.02 -13.94
N PHE A 11 34.10 15.12 -13.36
CA PHE A 11 34.51 14.19 -12.30
C PHE A 11 33.64 14.30 -11.06
N VAL A 12 33.38 13.14 -10.45
CA VAL A 12 32.59 13.00 -9.23
C VAL A 12 33.18 13.80 -8.05
N GLY A 13 34.47 14.13 -8.10
CA GLY A 13 35.13 15.04 -7.15
C GLY A 13 34.97 16.54 -7.43
N CYS A 14 34.48 16.94 -8.61
CA CYS A 14 34.19 18.32 -9.01
C CYS A 14 32.73 18.73 -8.82
N SER A 15 31.85 17.76 -8.50
CA SER A 15 30.44 18.00 -8.17
C SER A 15 30.26 18.25 -6.68
N HIS A 16 29.11 18.80 -6.27
CA HIS A 16 28.80 19.08 -4.86
C HIS A 16 28.76 17.77 -4.04
N VAL A 17 29.87 17.44 -3.38
CA VAL A 17 29.95 16.31 -2.46
C VAL A 17 29.33 16.69 -1.12
N GLU A 18 28.34 15.92 -0.67
CA GLU A 18 27.80 16.04 0.67
C GLU A 18 28.82 15.42 1.67
N PHE A 19 29.63 16.27 2.31
CA PHE A 19 30.70 15.84 3.21
C PHE A 19 30.19 15.22 4.53
N ASN A 20 29.03 15.66 5.00
CA ASN A 20 28.41 15.23 6.26
C ASN A 20 26.96 14.76 6.02
N PRO A 21 26.76 13.64 5.31
CA PRO A 21 25.43 13.19 4.96
C PRO A 21 24.67 12.68 6.20
N THR A 22 23.37 12.94 6.22
CA THR A 22 22.47 12.48 7.29
C THR A 22 21.31 11.66 6.71
N ARG A 23 20.83 10.70 7.49
CA ARG A 23 19.72 9.81 7.12
C ARG A 23 18.62 9.93 8.17
N SER A 24 17.39 10.17 7.73
CA SER A 24 16.22 10.36 8.60
C SER A 24 15.71 9.07 9.25
N GLY A 25 16.03 7.89 8.69
CA GLY A 25 15.65 6.58 9.23
C GLY A 25 16.83 5.78 9.79
N ASP A 26 16.70 5.25 11.02
CA ASP A 26 17.70 4.38 11.66
C ASP A 26 17.33 2.89 11.51
N ASN A 27 17.82 2.29 10.43
CA ASN A 27 17.71 0.86 10.17
C ASN A 27 18.91 0.07 10.75
N GLY A 28 19.52 0.58 11.83
CA GLY A 28 20.65 -0.04 12.52
C GLY A 28 22.04 0.35 12.00
N HIS A 29 22.13 1.18 10.94
CA HIS A 29 23.38 1.68 10.36
C HIS A 29 23.16 3.04 9.66
N ALA A 30 22.65 4.02 10.40
CA ALA A 30 22.33 5.35 9.91
C ALA A 30 23.54 6.10 9.30
N LYS A 31 24.73 6.02 9.90
CA LYS A 31 25.91 6.79 9.44
C LYS A 31 26.51 6.20 8.16
N SER A 32 26.85 4.91 8.19
CA SER A 32 27.40 4.22 7.01
C SER A 32 26.37 4.17 5.87
N GLY A 33 25.07 4.01 6.19
CA GLY A 33 23.98 4.09 5.23
C GLY A 33 23.82 5.48 4.59
N ALA A 34 23.99 6.57 5.35
CA ALA A 34 23.94 7.93 4.83
C ALA A 34 25.06 8.19 3.81
N VAL A 35 26.28 7.72 4.09
CA VAL A 35 27.43 7.83 3.17
C VAL A 35 27.18 7.08 1.87
N ARG A 36 26.65 5.85 1.94
CA ARG A 36 26.29 5.08 0.74
C ARG A 36 25.21 5.77 -0.09
N ASP A 37 24.16 6.28 0.56
CA ASP A 37 23.06 6.98 -0.12
C ASP A 37 23.55 8.29 -0.77
N ALA A 38 24.44 9.03 -0.10
CA ALA A 38 25.08 10.22 -0.64
C ALA A 38 25.97 9.89 -1.85
N SER A 39 26.77 8.82 -1.76
CA SER A 39 27.57 8.35 -2.88
C SER A 39 26.71 7.96 -4.08
N ARG A 40 25.57 7.31 -3.86
CA ARG A 40 24.64 6.96 -4.94
C ARG A 40 24.08 8.20 -5.62
N LYS A 41 23.56 9.16 -4.85
CA LYS A 41 23.05 10.44 -5.39
C LYS A 41 24.12 11.17 -6.21
N LEU A 42 25.35 11.17 -5.70
CA LEU A 42 26.48 11.79 -6.35
C LEU A 42 26.77 11.12 -7.71
N VAL A 43 26.87 9.78 -7.75
CA VAL A 43 27.02 9.02 -9.01
C VAL A 43 25.85 9.27 -9.96
N ASP A 44 24.61 9.16 -9.49
CA ASP A 44 23.41 9.38 -10.29
C ASP A 44 23.41 10.78 -10.93
N SER A 45 23.69 11.81 -10.13
CA SER A 45 23.74 13.19 -10.60
C SER A 45 24.83 13.41 -11.65
N SER A 46 26.01 12.80 -11.49
CA SER A 46 27.10 12.90 -12.47
C SER A 46 26.73 12.22 -13.78
N LEU A 47 26.12 11.03 -13.73
CA LEU A 47 25.69 10.31 -14.93
C LEU A 47 24.58 11.08 -15.67
N SER A 48 23.57 11.56 -14.94
CA SER A 48 22.46 12.32 -15.52
C SER A 48 22.91 13.64 -16.13
N ALA A 49 23.81 14.39 -15.46
CA ALA A 49 24.32 15.66 -15.97
C ALA A 49 25.06 15.50 -17.31
N ASN A 50 25.62 14.32 -17.57
CA ASN A 50 26.38 14.02 -18.78
C ASN A 50 25.59 13.21 -19.82
N GLY A 51 24.35 12.83 -19.51
CA GLY A 51 23.50 12.02 -20.39
C GLY A 51 24.03 10.60 -20.62
N TRP A 52 24.81 10.06 -19.68
CA TRP A 52 25.43 8.74 -19.84
C TRP A 52 24.51 7.63 -19.35
N SER A 53 24.44 6.57 -20.15
CA SER A 53 23.78 5.32 -19.81
C SER A 53 24.68 4.46 -18.91
N ARG A 54 24.09 3.66 -18.03
CA ARG A 54 24.85 2.82 -17.08
C ARG A 54 24.48 1.35 -17.14
N LEU A 55 25.48 0.52 -16.86
CA LEU A 55 25.32 -0.86 -16.40
C LEU A 55 25.59 -0.87 -14.89
N GLU A 56 24.62 -1.24 -14.07
CA GLU A 56 24.81 -1.37 -12.63
C GLU A 56 25.00 -2.83 -12.22
N ILE A 57 26.03 -3.11 -11.42
CA ILE A 57 26.28 -4.45 -10.89
C ILE A 57 25.43 -4.64 -9.64
N SER A 58 24.55 -5.64 -9.66
CA SER A 58 23.67 -6.03 -8.54
C SER A 58 22.99 -4.85 -7.82
N PRO A 59 22.14 -4.09 -8.54
CA PRO A 59 21.43 -2.93 -8.00
C PRO A 59 20.48 -3.30 -6.85
N GLY A 60 20.29 -2.39 -5.90
CA GLY A 60 19.33 -2.58 -4.80
C GLY A 60 17.86 -2.34 -5.20
N GLY A 61 16.92 -2.73 -4.33
CA GLY A 61 15.45 -2.67 -4.48
C GLY A 61 14.80 -1.37 -4.98
N LYS A 62 15.51 -0.24 -4.97
CA LYS A 62 14.99 1.09 -5.36
C LYS A 62 15.43 1.54 -6.76
N VAL A 63 16.12 0.69 -7.52
CA VAL A 63 16.64 1.07 -8.84
C VAL A 63 15.53 1.06 -9.89
N GLN A 64 15.55 2.05 -10.78
CA GLN A 64 14.52 2.25 -11.81
C GLN A 64 14.44 1.04 -12.74
N PRO A 65 13.23 0.62 -13.17
CA PRO A 65 13.00 -0.62 -13.93
C PRO A 65 13.65 -0.68 -15.32
N ASN A 66 14.24 0.42 -15.81
CA ASN A 66 14.80 0.54 -17.16
C ASN A 66 16.34 0.62 -17.21
N ILE A 67 17.04 0.23 -16.15
CA ILE A 67 18.52 0.27 -16.09
C ILE A 67 19.08 -1.12 -16.42
N LEU A 68 20.09 -1.18 -17.30
CA LEU A 68 20.83 -2.41 -17.58
C LEU A 68 21.56 -2.89 -16.32
N SER A 69 21.48 -4.20 -16.03
CA SER A 69 22.12 -4.74 -14.83
C SER A 69 22.70 -6.14 -15.02
N ASP A 70 23.85 -6.36 -14.38
CA ASP A 70 24.35 -7.70 -14.08
C ASP A 70 23.98 -8.00 -12.62
N HIS A 71 22.81 -8.60 -12.44
CA HIS A 71 22.22 -8.84 -11.13
C HIS A 71 22.46 -10.27 -10.66
N VAL A 72 23.18 -10.41 -9.56
CA VAL A 72 23.44 -11.66 -8.84
C VAL A 72 22.93 -11.50 -7.41
N HIS A 73 22.40 -12.57 -6.83
CA HIS A 73 21.85 -12.53 -5.48
C HIS A 73 22.96 -12.69 -4.43
N TYR A 74 23.21 -11.64 -3.65
CA TYR A 74 24.14 -11.64 -2.51
C TYR A 74 23.41 -11.47 -1.16
N ALA A 75 22.21 -10.90 -1.18
CA ALA A 75 21.36 -10.64 -0.02
C ALA A 75 19.92 -11.11 -0.25
N PRO A 76 19.13 -11.42 0.80
CA PRO A 76 17.71 -11.77 0.66
C PRO A 76 16.86 -10.70 -0.06
N SER A 77 17.27 -9.42 -0.01
CA SER A 77 16.62 -8.34 -0.76
C SER A 77 16.70 -8.51 -2.27
N ASP A 78 17.72 -9.21 -2.76
CA ASP A 78 18.00 -9.34 -4.19
C ASP A 78 17.03 -10.33 -4.84
N LEU A 79 16.37 -11.19 -4.06
CA LEU A 79 15.32 -12.10 -4.54
C LEU A 79 14.13 -11.38 -5.19
N ALA A 80 14.01 -10.06 -5.00
CA ALA A 80 12.99 -9.22 -5.63
C ALA A 80 13.17 -9.12 -7.15
N PHE A 81 14.37 -9.37 -7.67
CA PHE A 81 14.66 -9.34 -9.11
C PHE A 81 15.27 -10.65 -9.59
N PRO A 82 15.00 -11.06 -10.83
CA PRO A 82 15.66 -12.24 -11.40
C PRO A 82 17.18 -12.03 -11.54
N ILE A 83 17.93 -13.12 -11.57
CA ILE A 83 19.34 -13.08 -11.96
C ILE A 83 19.43 -12.60 -13.42
N SER A 84 20.28 -11.60 -13.69
CA SER A 84 20.49 -11.04 -15.03
C SER A 84 21.98 -10.85 -15.32
N MET A 85 22.35 -10.90 -16.59
CA MET A 85 23.71 -10.67 -17.09
C MET A 85 23.62 -9.88 -18.40
N ASP A 86 23.13 -8.65 -18.32
CA ASP A 86 22.90 -7.81 -19.49
C ASP A 86 24.21 -7.46 -20.21
N SER A 87 25.33 -7.43 -19.51
CA SER A 87 26.67 -7.21 -20.09
C SER A 87 27.13 -8.29 -21.07
N HIS A 88 26.49 -9.47 -21.05
CA HIS A 88 26.67 -10.54 -22.05
C HIS A 88 25.81 -10.32 -23.30
N ARG A 89 24.69 -9.62 -23.17
CA ARG A 89 23.68 -9.45 -24.22
C ARG A 89 23.91 -8.19 -25.04
N THR A 90 24.35 -7.11 -24.39
CA THR A 90 24.56 -5.81 -25.02
C THR A 90 25.83 -5.13 -24.48
N ASN A 91 26.34 -4.17 -25.25
CA ASN A 91 27.41 -3.26 -24.84
C ASN A 91 26.96 -1.78 -24.93
N ASP A 92 25.63 -1.58 -24.96
CA ASP A 92 24.94 -0.30 -25.08
C ASP A 92 24.80 0.38 -23.71
N TYR A 93 25.94 0.67 -23.11
CA TYR A 93 26.08 1.45 -21.89
C TYR A 93 27.39 2.22 -21.91
N ASP A 94 27.44 3.38 -21.26
CA ASP A 94 28.63 4.23 -21.23
C ASP A 94 29.53 3.92 -20.04
N VAL A 95 28.95 3.67 -18.86
CA VAL A 95 29.68 3.45 -17.60
C VAL A 95 29.19 2.24 -16.82
N ILE A 96 30.11 1.60 -16.09
CA ILE A 96 29.80 0.52 -15.15
C ILE A 96 29.77 1.09 -13.72
N VAL A 97 28.73 0.79 -12.96
CA VAL A 97 28.53 1.29 -11.59
C VAL A 97 28.52 0.14 -10.59
N CYS A 98 29.27 0.28 -9.50
CA CYS A 98 29.25 -0.63 -8.34
C CYS A 98 29.05 0.17 -7.06
N ILE A 99 28.04 -0.15 -6.25
CA ILE A 99 27.84 0.48 -4.93
C ILE A 99 27.84 -0.61 -3.87
N ASP A 100 28.93 -0.75 -3.12
CA ASP A 100 29.12 -1.79 -2.08
C ASP A 100 28.96 -3.23 -2.60
N VAL A 101 29.37 -3.50 -3.84
CA VAL A 101 29.26 -4.83 -4.45
C VAL A 101 30.56 -5.34 -5.09
N ASP A 102 31.56 -4.46 -5.26
CA ASP A 102 32.78 -4.79 -6.00
C ASP A 102 33.57 -5.94 -5.35
N TYR A 103 33.50 -6.05 -4.03
CA TYR A 103 34.16 -7.10 -3.28
C TYR A 103 33.57 -8.50 -3.51
N TYR A 104 32.34 -8.63 -4.00
CA TYR A 104 31.73 -9.92 -4.35
C TYR A 104 32.07 -10.39 -5.78
N ILE A 105 32.58 -9.49 -6.63
CA ILE A 105 32.97 -9.82 -8.00
C ILE A 105 34.22 -10.70 -7.98
N SER A 106 34.12 -11.92 -8.50
CA SER A 106 35.24 -12.87 -8.56
C SER A 106 36.22 -12.58 -9.70
N ASP A 107 35.72 -12.11 -10.84
CA ASP A 107 36.50 -11.84 -12.05
C ASP A 107 36.35 -10.36 -12.45
N MET A 108 37.20 -9.51 -11.89
CA MET A 108 37.22 -8.08 -12.22
C MET A 108 37.82 -7.81 -13.61
N ASP A 109 38.65 -8.72 -14.11
CA ASP A 109 39.29 -8.63 -15.42
C ASP A 109 38.23 -8.62 -16.54
N TYR A 110 37.16 -9.41 -16.40
CA TYR A 110 36.00 -9.36 -17.29
C TYR A 110 35.43 -7.95 -17.46
N TYR A 111 35.13 -7.25 -16.36
CA TYR A 111 34.54 -5.90 -16.41
C TYR A 111 35.53 -4.85 -16.91
N LEU A 112 36.78 -4.88 -16.44
CA LEU A 112 37.83 -3.95 -16.88
C LEU A 112 38.17 -4.13 -18.38
N SER A 113 38.04 -5.35 -18.92
CA SER A 113 38.31 -5.64 -20.33
C SER A 113 37.30 -5.03 -21.31
N LYS A 114 36.12 -4.58 -20.83
CA LYS A 114 35.08 -3.93 -21.65
C LYS A 114 35.51 -2.56 -22.18
N CYS A 115 36.62 -2.02 -21.69
CA CYS A 115 37.12 -0.68 -22.03
C CYS A 115 36.07 0.42 -21.76
N LYS A 116 35.29 0.28 -20.68
CA LYS A 116 34.31 1.27 -20.20
C LYS A 116 34.83 1.88 -18.90
N PRO A 117 34.58 3.18 -18.62
CA PRO A 117 34.87 3.72 -17.30
C PRO A 117 34.02 3.02 -16.23
N MET A 118 34.59 2.82 -15.06
CA MET A 118 33.88 2.24 -13.90
C MET A 118 33.85 3.25 -12.75
N ILE A 119 32.73 3.33 -12.03
CA ILE A 119 32.60 4.12 -10.80
C ILE A 119 32.16 3.21 -9.67
N MET A 120 32.86 3.28 -8.54
CA MET A 120 32.70 2.37 -7.43
C MET A 120 32.63 3.13 -6.10
N HIS A 121 31.60 2.87 -5.30
CA HIS A 121 31.63 3.11 -3.87
C HIS A 121 32.03 1.80 -3.20
N THR A 122 33.19 1.78 -2.53
CA THR A 122 33.78 0.56 -1.99
C THR A 122 34.26 0.74 -0.56
N PHE A 123 34.31 -0.37 0.17
CA PHE A 123 34.98 -0.46 1.47
C PHE A 123 36.46 -0.81 1.25
N ASN A 124 37.37 0.07 1.68
CA ASN A 124 38.81 -0.15 1.59
C ASN A 124 39.47 0.36 2.88
N PRO A 125 39.58 -0.48 3.92
CA PRO A 125 39.90 -0.02 5.27
C PRO A 125 41.35 0.43 5.44
N GLN A 126 41.55 1.45 6.26
CA GLN A 126 42.85 1.93 6.74
C GLN A 126 43.25 1.31 8.10
N LYS A 127 42.34 0.56 8.73
CA LYS A 127 42.60 -0.15 9.98
C LYS A 127 42.26 -1.63 9.84
N VAL A 128 42.94 -2.49 10.60
CA VAL A 128 42.66 -3.95 10.57
C VAL A 128 41.43 -4.35 11.41
N SER A 129 40.94 -3.44 12.26
CA SER A 129 39.65 -3.52 12.95
C SER A 129 39.20 -2.12 13.36
N GLY A 130 37.90 -1.91 13.57
CA GLY A 130 37.39 -0.62 14.00
C GLY A 130 35.90 -0.45 13.77
N LEU A 131 35.48 0.81 13.61
CA LEU A 131 34.11 1.20 13.26
C LEU A 131 34.12 1.88 11.90
N ASP A 132 33.28 1.42 10.99
CA ASP A 132 32.93 2.15 9.77
C ASP A 132 31.61 2.90 10.00
N GLY A 133 31.73 4.17 10.38
CA GLY A 133 30.61 4.98 10.85
C GLY A 133 30.01 4.45 12.16
N ASP A 134 29.08 3.52 12.05
CA ASP A 134 28.32 2.90 13.15
C ASP A 134 28.32 1.37 13.14
N ALA A 135 29.00 0.74 12.18
CA ALA A 135 29.12 -0.71 12.10
C ALA A 135 30.55 -1.17 12.46
N PRO A 136 30.72 -2.08 13.44
CA PRO A 136 32.02 -2.66 13.74
C PRO A 136 32.49 -3.60 12.63
N PHE A 137 33.79 -3.58 12.37
CA PHE A 137 34.44 -4.50 11.47
C PHE A 137 35.76 -5.03 12.05
N ARG A 138 36.10 -6.25 11.65
CA ARG A 138 37.36 -6.93 12.00
C ARG A 138 37.83 -7.79 10.85
N ILE A 139 39.13 -7.99 10.73
CA ILE A 139 39.71 -8.82 9.67
C ILE A 139 40.14 -10.16 10.26
N LYS A 140 39.72 -11.27 9.64
CA LYS A 140 40.11 -12.64 9.99
C LYS A 140 40.87 -13.26 8.82
N GLY A 141 42.18 -13.39 8.96
CA GLY A 141 43.09 -13.68 7.84
C GLY A 141 43.03 -12.53 6.82
N ASP A 142 42.56 -12.82 5.61
CA ASP A 142 42.37 -11.84 4.54
C ASP A 142 40.89 -11.48 4.28
N VAL A 143 39.99 -11.85 5.19
CA VAL A 143 38.54 -11.64 5.05
C VAL A 143 38.06 -10.63 6.08
N VAL A 144 37.39 -9.59 5.60
CA VAL A 144 36.68 -8.61 6.44
C VAL A 144 35.38 -9.24 6.91
N THR A 145 35.10 -9.12 8.21
CA THR A 145 33.78 -9.37 8.82
C THR A 145 33.20 -8.04 9.27
N TYR A 146 31.97 -7.75 8.86
CA TYR A 146 31.28 -6.48 9.05
C TYR A 146 29.92 -6.74 9.71
N ASP A 147 29.72 -6.27 10.94
CA ASP A 147 28.50 -6.52 11.72
C ASP A 147 27.60 -5.27 11.70
N VAL A 148 26.36 -5.42 11.25
CA VAL A 148 25.42 -4.30 11.06
C VAL A 148 24.29 -4.37 12.09
N GLY A 149 23.95 -3.24 12.72
CA GLY A 149 22.75 -3.15 13.55
C GLY A 149 21.51 -3.56 12.76
N GLY A 150 20.59 -4.27 13.40
CA GLY A 150 19.46 -4.93 12.72
C GLY A 150 19.66 -6.40 12.36
N GLY A 151 20.87 -6.95 12.56
CA GLY A 151 21.09 -8.41 12.64
C GLY A 151 21.84 -9.07 11.47
N ASN A 152 22.39 -8.31 10.53
CA ASN A 152 23.16 -8.85 9.40
C ASN A 152 24.67 -8.80 9.67
N THR A 153 25.38 -9.87 9.28
CA THR A 153 26.85 -9.94 9.24
C THR A 153 27.30 -10.22 7.83
N TRP A 154 28.21 -9.40 7.31
CA TRP A 154 28.77 -9.53 5.96
C TRP A 154 30.22 -9.98 6.02
N THR A 155 30.60 -10.90 5.14
CA THR A 155 31.97 -11.40 5.04
C THR A 155 32.47 -11.33 3.61
N HIS A 156 33.59 -10.64 3.37
CA HIS A 156 34.14 -10.49 2.03
C HIS A 156 35.64 -10.16 2.02
N LYS A 157 36.30 -10.35 0.87
CA LYS A 157 37.67 -9.89 0.62
C LYS A 157 37.66 -8.50 -0.01
N ILE A 158 38.78 -7.78 0.06
CA ILE A 158 38.90 -6.42 -0.51
C ILE A 158 39.82 -6.44 -1.73
N TRP A 159 39.47 -5.67 -2.77
CA TRP A 159 40.36 -5.41 -3.90
C TRP A 159 41.27 -4.22 -3.59
N ASP A 160 42.51 -4.26 -4.06
CA ASP A 160 43.54 -3.27 -3.77
C ASP A 160 43.43 -1.98 -4.60
N TRP A 161 42.22 -1.42 -4.72
CA TRP A 161 41.94 -0.22 -5.53
C TRP A 161 42.78 0.99 -5.16
N CYS A 162 43.01 1.22 -3.87
CA CYS A 162 43.77 2.36 -3.34
C CYS A 162 45.28 2.08 -3.16
N ASN A 163 45.80 0.99 -3.72
CA ASN A 163 47.23 0.67 -3.66
C ASN A 163 48.05 1.56 -4.61
N HIS A 164 49.36 1.68 -4.36
CA HIS A 164 50.28 2.42 -5.21
C HIS A 164 50.31 1.87 -6.65
N GLY A 165 50.38 2.77 -7.62
CA GLY A 165 50.38 2.47 -9.05
C GLY A 165 49.16 3.07 -9.75
N GLU A 166 49.42 4.02 -10.66
CA GLU A 166 48.40 4.83 -11.34
C GLU A 166 47.54 4.02 -12.32
N PHE A 167 48.08 2.94 -12.88
CA PHE A 167 47.42 2.13 -13.89
C PHE A 167 47.22 0.69 -13.41
N VAL A 168 46.00 0.18 -13.58
CA VAL A 168 45.69 -1.24 -13.48
C VAL A 168 45.62 -1.89 -14.85
N MET A 169 46.13 -3.10 -14.92
CA MET A 169 46.17 -3.95 -16.10
C MET A 169 45.20 -5.12 -15.91
N ALA A 170 44.29 -5.29 -16.88
CA ALA A 170 43.33 -6.39 -16.93
C ALA A 170 43.49 -7.19 -18.22
N THR A 171 43.26 -8.51 -18.13
CA THR A 171 43.35 -9.41 -19.29
C THR A 171 41.95 -9.74 -19.77
N ASP A 172 41.67 -9.58 -21.07
CA ASP A 172 40.39 -10.00 -21.65
C ASP A 172 40.29 -11.54 -21.61
N PRO A 173 39.33 -12.12 -20.85
CA PRO A 173 39.25 -13.57 -20.68
C PRO A 173 38.72 -14.28 -21.93
N LYS A 174 38.00 -13.57 -22.82
CA LYS A 174 37.34 -14.15 -24.00
C LYS A 174 37.36 -13.19 -25.20
N PRO A 175 38.53 -12.78 -25.73
CA PRO A 175 38.59 -11.93 -26.91
C PRO A 175 38.05 -12.66 -28.15
N PRO A 176 37.62 -11.97 -29.22
CA PRO A 176 37.24 -12.62 -30.47
C PRO A 176 38.34 -13.56 -30.98
N GLY A 177 38.01 -14.84 -31.21
CA GLY A 177 38.99 -15.88 -31.55
C GLY A 177 39.82 -16.41 -30.38
N TRP A 178 39.35 -16.27 -29.13
CA TRP A 178 40.09 -16.61 -27.92
C TRP A 178 40.72 -18.01 -27.92
N TRP A 179 40.05 -19.00 -28.50
CA TRP A 179 40.49 -20.40 -28.46
C TRP A 179 41.84 -20.62 -29.17
N TRP A 180 42.04 -20.08 -30.37
CA TRP A 180 43.32 -20.20 -31.09
C TRP A 180 44.36 -19.17 -30.63
N LYS A 181 43.93 -17.97 -30.22
CA LYS A 181 44.83 -16.96 -29.64
C LYS A 181 45.48 -17.45 -28.35
N ARG A 182 44.71 -18.12 -27.49
CA ARG A 182 45.21 -18.75 -26.26
C ARG A 182 46.22 -19.86 -26.54
N TRP A 183 46.04 -20.63 -27.62
CA TRP A 183 47.01 -21.63 -28.06
C TRP A 183 48.34 -21.00 -28.51
N LEU A 184 48.27 -19.87 -29.21
CA LEU A 184 49.44 -19.04 -29.56
C LEU A 184 49.94 -18.16 -28.40
N GLY A 185 49.45 -18.35 -27.16
CA GLY A 185 49.80 -17.52 -26.01
C GLY A 185 49.54 -16.02 -26.17
N LEU A 186 48.68 -15.62 -27.11
CA LEU A 186 48.31 -14.24 -27.37
C LEU A 186 47.11 -13.85 -26.47
N GLU A 187 47.26 -12.79 -25.69
CA GLU A 187 46.22 -12.25 -24.83
C GLU A 187 45.99 -10.76 -25.10
N ARG A 188 44.74 -10.30 -24.94
CA ARG A 188 44.42 -8.87 -25.04
C ARG A 188 44.48 -8.26 -23.65
N VAL A 189 45.26 -7.21 -23.52
CA VAL A 189 45.47 -6.47 -22.28
C VAL A 189 44.84 -5.10 -22.39
N VAL A 190 44.17 -4.68 -21.32
CA VAL A 190 43.54 -3.37 -21.18
C VAL A 190 44.17 -2.63 -20.00
N TYR A 191 44.52 -1.36 -20.23
CA TYR A 191 45.04 -0.47 -19.20
C TYR A 191 43.97 0.52 -18.81
N SER A 192 43.76 0.66 -17.50
CA SER A 192 42.87 1.65 -16.93
C SER A 192 43.60 2.47 -15.89
N LYS A 193 43.49 3.80 -15.98
CA LYS A 193 43.96 4.70 -14.92
C LYS A 193 42.99 4.59 -13.74
N VAL A 194 43.49 4.38 -12.53
CA VAL A 194 42.68 4.34 -11.31
C VAL A 194 42.83 5.66 -10.58
N MET A 195 41.72 6.19 -10.11
CA MET A 195 41.66 7.37 -9.27
C MET A 195 40.74 7.07 -8.09
N HIS A 196 41.04 7.63 -6.92
CA HIS A 196 40.20 7.44 -5.76
C HIS A 196 40.16 8.68 -4.86
N SER A 197 39.09 8.80 -4.08
CA SER A 197 38.90 9.85 -3.08
C SER A 197 38.22 9.28 -1.84
N ARG A 198 38.44 9.91 -0.67
CA ARG A 198 37.81 9.56 0.62
C ARG A 198 37.13 10.79 1.21
N PRO A 199 35.99 11.24 0.64
CA PRO A 199 35.41 12.52 1.01
C PRO A 199 34.71 12.52 2.38
N TRP A 200 34.35 11.35 2.93
CA TRP A 200 33.54 11.25 4.15
C TRP A 200 34.40 11.01 5.39
N LYS A 201 34.66 12.07 6.16
CA LYS A 201 35.43 11.97 7.43
C LYS A 201 34.78 11.04 8.46
N ALA A 202 33.45 10.90 8.43
CA ALA A 202 32.72 10.01 9.33
C ALA A 202 32.88 8.51 9.00
N CYS A 203 33.31 8.17 7.79
CA CYS A 203 33.52 6.81 7.31
C CYS A 203 34.84 6.76 6.50
N PRO A 204 36.00 6.92 7.17
CA PRO A 204 37.29 7.07 6.49
C PRO A 204 37.72 5.80 5.74
N ASP A 205 37.16 4.66 6.12
CA ASP A 205 37.40 3.36 5.50
C ASP A 205 36.64 3.18 4.17
N ARG A 206 35.73 4.09 3.81
CA ARG A 206 35.04 4.12 2.51
C ARG A 206 35.82 4.94 1.48
N ALA A 207 35.88 4.43 0.26
CA ALA A 207 36.50 5.10 -0.87
C ALA A 207 35.55 5.19 -2.06
N LEU A 208 35.58 6.32 -2.74
CA LEU A 208 35.04 6.47 -4.08
C LEU A 208 36.18 6.22 -5.06
N VAL A 209 36.03 5.23 -5.93
CA VAL A 209 37.04 4.82 -6.92
C VAL A 209 36.44 4.95 -8.31
N TRP A 210 37.23 5.44 -9.26
CA TRP A 210 36.83 5.38 -10.67
C TRP A 210 38.01 5.02 -11.57
N THR A 211 37.68 4.33 -12.66
CA THR A 211 38.66 3.88 -13.65
C THR A 211 38.42 4.55 -15.00
N ILE A 212 39.50 4.92 -15.69
CA ILE A 212 39.45 5.51 -17.02
C ILE A 212 40.24 4.61 -17.97
N PRO A 213 39.59 3.94 -18.94
CA PRO A 213 40.29 3.10 -19.90
C PRO A 213 41.19 3.96 -20.79
N THR A 214 42.50 3.68 -20.82
CA THR A 214 43.49 4.49 -21.55
C THR A 214 43.97 3.85 -22.85
N GLY A 215 44.04 2.52 -22.90
CA GLY A 215 44.44 1.79 -24.11
C GLY A 215 44.32 0.27 -23.96
N SER A 216 44.38 -0.43 -25.09
CA SER A 216 44.45 -1.90 -25.12
C SER A 216 45.31 -2.38 -26.27
N HIS A 217 46.05 -3.48 -26.07
CA HIS A 217 46.82 -4.14 -27.12
C HIS A 217 46.83 -5.66 -26.92
N TYR A 218 47.31 -6.39 -27.94
CA TYR A 218 47.56 -7.83 -27.82
C TYR A 218 49.03 -8.06 -27.48
N GLN A 219 49.32 -8.90 -26.50
CA GLN A 219 50.67 -9.30 -26.11
C GLN A 219 50.80 -10.82 -26.10
N PHE A 220 52.01 -11.32 -26.35
CA PHE A 220 52.34 -12.72 -26.11
C PHE A 220 52.70 -12.91 -24.64
N LYS A 221 52.10 -13.90 -23.98
CA LYS A 221 52.28 -14.20 -22.55
C LYS A 221 53.74 -14.43 -22.13
N TRP A 222 54.58 -14.89 -23.05
CA TRP A 222 55.99 -15.18 -22.81
C TRP A 222 56.93 -14.01 -23.14
N LEU A 223 56.41 -12.91 -23.69
CA LEU A 223 57.19 -11.69 -23.87
C LEU A 223 57.10 -10.83 -22.61
N PRO A 224 58.21 -10.24 -22.16
CA PRO A 224 58.18 -9.29 -21.06
C PRO A 224 57.35 -8.06 -21.44
N ASN A 225 56.60 -7.54 -20.47
CA ASN A 225 55.84 -6.31 -20.61
C ASN A 225 56.51 -5.21 -19.79
N ASP A 226 57.10 -4.23 -20.47
CA ASP A 226 57.79 -3.10 -19.85
C ASP A 226 56.83 -1.99 -19.35
N MET A 227 55.51 -2.16 -19.56
CA MET A 227 54.51 -1.21 -19.06
C MET A 227 54.40 -1.29 -17.54
N HIS A 228 54.67 -0.17 -16.88
CA HIS A 228 54.49 -0.01 -15.43
C HIS A 228 53.00 0.11 -15.05
N ALA A 229 52.27 -1.00 -15.12
CA ALA A 229 50.90 -1.13 -14.66
C ALA A 229 50.77 -2.34 -13.72
N ARG A 230 50.03 -2.18 -12.62
CA ARG A 230 49.82 -3.25 -11.64
C ARG A 230 48.63 -4.12 -12.03
N LYS A 231 48.64 -5.40 -11.65
CA LYS A 231 47.43 -6.23 -11.69
C LYS A 231 46.61 -5.96 -10.43
N LEU A 232 45.29 -5.89 -10.57
CA LEU A 232 44.40 -5.78 -9.43
C LEU A 232 44.44 -7.09 -8.63
N GLN A 233 44.61 -7.01 -7.32
CA GLN A 233 44.73 -8.17 -6.45
C GLN A 233 43.86 -8.01 -5.20
N ARG A 234 43.57 -9.14 -4.54
CA ARG A 234 42.94 -9.10 -3.23
C ARG A 234 43.97 -8.63 -2.20
N VAL A 235 43.58 -7.69 -1.35
CA VAL A 235 44.45 -7.18 -0.28
C VAL A 235 44.79 -8.32 0.67
N LYS A 236 46.09 -8.48 0.94
CA LYS A 236 46.59 -9.40 1.96
C LYS A 236 46.76 -8.64 3.26
N TYR A 237 46.05 -9.07 4.30
CA TYR A 237 46.10 -8.47 5.62
C TYR A 237 46.89 -9.34 6.60
N SER A 238 46.95 -10.65 6.37
CA SER A 238 47.71 -11.56 7.23
C SER A 238 49.20 -11.24 7.21
N ASP A 239 49.81 -11.13 8.39
CA ASP A 239 51.24 -10.88 8.52
C ASP A 239 52.04 -12.20 8.42
N ASP A 240 52.81 -12.35 7.35
CA ASP A 240 53.63 -13.56 7.11
C ASP A 240 54.75 -13.73 8.15
N LEU A 241 55.24 -12.63 8.72
CA LEU A 241 56.33 -12.64 9.71
C LEU A 241 55.80 -12.83 11.13
N ARG A 242 54.50 -12.63 11.35
CA ARG A 242 53.81 -12.73 12.64
C ARG A 242 52.49 -13.50 12.50
N PRO A 243 52.52 -14.84 12.46
CA PRO A 243 51.31 -15.66 12.38
C PRO A 243 50.29 -15.30 13.46
N GLY A 244 49.01 -15.17 13.07
CA GLY A 244 47.92 -14.77 13.98
C GLY A 244 47.73 -13.26 14.11
N TRP A 245 48.52 -12.45 13.40
CA TRP A 245 48.36 -11.00 13.31
C TRP A 245 47.99 -10.55 11.90
N ASN A 246 47.28 -9.43 11.85
CA ASN A 246 47.02 -8.69 10.63
C ASN A 246 47.72 -7.34 10.70
N SER A 247 48.27 -6.92 9.55
CA SER A 247 48.92 -5.63 9.39
C SER A 247 48.51 -4.99 8.07
N LEU A 248 48.39 -3.65 8.07
CA LEU A 248 48.21 -2.89 6.84
C LEU A 248 48.90 -1.54 6.96
N THR A 249 49.46 -1.05 5.86
CA THR A 249 50.08 0.28 5.79
C THR A 249 49.25 1.21 4.92
N TYR A 250 49.10 2.46 5.34
CA TYR A 250 48.41 3.49 4.57
C TYR A 250 49.08 4.85 4.76
N PHE A 251 48.99 5.71 3.75
CA PHE A 251 49.44 7.09 3.87
C PHE A 251 48.30 7.95 4.44
N ASP A 252 48.56 8.58 5.58
CA ASP A 252 47.59 9.47 6.21
C ASP A 252 47.78 10.90 5.71
N GLN A 253 46.73 11.48 5.14
CA GLN A 253 46.77 12.82 4.55
C GLN A 253 46.83 13.91 5.63
N ASP A 254 46.20 13.69 6.79
CA ASP A 254 46.14 14.69 7.86
C ASP A 254 47.48 14.82 8.60
N SER A 255 48.20 13.71 8.79
CA SER A 255 49.50 13.69 9.44
C SER A 255 50.71 13.66 8.49
N GLU A 256 50.45 13.68 7.18
CA GLU A 256 51.45 13.57 6.09
C GLU A 256 52.49 12.46 6.33
N SER A 257 52.05 11.34 6.91
CA SER A 257 52.92 10.28 7.39
C SER A 257 52.43 8.92 6.91
N LEU A 258 53.37 8.01 6.62
CA LEU A 258 53.06 6.60 6.40
C LEU A 258 52.74 5.96 7.76
N MET A 259 51.56 5.37 7.87
CA MET A 259 51.04 4.74 9.08
C MET A 259 50.97 3.22 8.89
N ILE A 260 51.07 2.48 10.00
CA ILE A 260 50.82 1.03 10.04
C ILE A 260 49.74 0.73 11.08
N SER A 261 48.70 0.00 10.68
CA SER A 261 47.69 -0.55 11.58
C SER A 261 47.99 -2.01 11.86
N LEU A 262 47.97 -2.39 13.14
CA LEU A 262 48.28 -3.73 13.63
C LEU A 262 47.16 -4.22 14.54
N GLY A 263 46.84 -5.51 14.46
CA GLY A 263 45.80 -6.12 15.27
C GLY A 263 45.84 -7.64 15.17
N ARG A 264 45.31 -8.33 16.18
CA ARG A 264 45.22 -9.78 16.11
C ARG A 264 44.17 -10.19 15.09
N CYS A 265 44.42 -11.31 14.42
CA CYS A 265 43.44 -11.92 13.51
C CYS A 265 42.10 -12.14 14.23
N GLY A 266 41.03 -11.54 13.71
CA GLY A 266 39.67 -11.66 14.23
C GLY A 266 39.39 -10.87 15.52
N ALA A 267 40.32 -10.06 16.02
CA ALA A 267 40.09 -9.27 17.24
C ALA A 267 39.59 -7.86 16.93
N ASP A 268 38.77 -7.30 17.83
CA ASP A 268 38.29 -5.92 17.72
C ASP A 268 39.37 -4.89 18.09
N ALA A 269 40.38 -5.31 18.87
CA ALA A 269 41.49 -4.45 19.29
C ALA A 269 42.56 -4.30 18.19
N SER A 270 42.80 -3.06 17.77
CA SER A 270 43.89 -2.68 16.89
C SER A 270 44.57 -1.39 17.37
N ILE A 271 45.79 -1.17 16.89
CA ILE A 271 46.59 0.03 17.12
C ILE A 271 47.11 0.58 15.79
N THR A 272 47.44 1.86 15.77
CA THR A 272 48.08 2.50 14.61
C THR A 272 49.31 3.26 15.09
N LEU A 273 50.43 3.13 14.36
CA LEU A 273 51.71 3.78 14.63
C LEU A 273 52.24 4.43 13.36
N LYS A 274 53.15 5.40 13.49
CA LYS A 274 53.95 5.83 12.33
C LYS A 274 54.82 4.67 11.87
N LYS A 275 54.86 4.41 10.57
CA LYS A 275 55.62 3.30 9.98
C LYS A 275 57.12 3.40 10.27
N ASN A 276 57.66 4.63 10.31
CA ASN A 276 59.06 4.86 10.64
C ASN A 276 59.38 4.50 12.11
N ASP A 277 58.47 4.80 13.04
CA ASP A 277 58.61 4.40 14.45
C ASP A 277 58.51 2.88 14.59
N TYR A 278 57.58 2.25 13.87
CA TYR A 278 57.48 0.79 13.78
C TYR A 278 58.79 0.15 13.32
N ASP A 279 59.43 0.67 12.29
CA ASP A 279 60.68 0.13 11.74
C ASP A 279 61.82 0.20 12.77
N ILE A 280 61.90 1.29 13.54
CA ILE A 280 62.86 1.42 14.64
C ILE A 280 62.56 0.44 15.77
N LEU A 281 61.28 0.32 16.16
CA LEU A 281 60.87 -0.54 17.28
C LEU A 281 61.04 -2.04 16.97
N MET A 282 60.83 -2.45 15.73
CA MET A 282 61.03 -3.84 15.30
C MET A 282 62.52 -4.22 15.20
N GLY A 283 63.43 -3.25 15.12
CA GLY A 283 64.88 -3.48 15.18
C GLY A 283 65.45 -3.69 16.59
N LEU A 284 64.62 -3.66 17.63
CA LEU A 284 65.04 -3.85 19.02
C LEU A 284 64.85 -5.30 19.47
N ASP A 285 65.87 -5.89 20.12
CA ASP A 285 65.82 -7.29 20.57
C ASP A 285 65.05 -7.49 21.89
N ALA A 286 65.11 -6.53 22.81
CA ALA A 286 64.56 -6.66 24.16
C ALA A 286 63.22 -5.94 24.34
N ALA A 287 62.21 -6.65 24.87
CA ALA A 287 60.87 -6.10 25.11
C ALA A 287 60.87 -4.85 26.03
N GLN A 288 61.78 -4.79 27.02
CA GLN A 288 61.92 -3.62 27.90
C GLN A 288 62.47 -2.39 27.16
N ALA A 289 63.34 -2.62 26.16
CA ALA A 289 63.85 -1.55 25.30
C ALA A 289 62.74 -1.00 24.38
N VAL A 290 61.86 -1.88 23.87
CA VAL A 290 60.68 -1.49 23.09
C VAL A 290 59.77 -0.56 23.91
N THR A 291 59.36 -0.97 25.12
CA THR A 291 58.48 -0.14 25.97
C THR A 291 59.10 1.21 26.32
N THR A 292 60.39 1.24 26.66
CA THR A 292 61.11 2.48 26.98
C THR A 292 61.19 3.41 25.75
N ARG A 293 61.45 2.84 24.57
CA ARG A 293 61.54 3.60 23.32
C ARG A 293 60.17 4.15 22.90
N MET A 294 59.10 3.37 23.05
CA MET A 294 57.72 3.83 22.80
C MET A 294 57.36 5.05 23.66
N LEU A 295 57.73 5.05 24.95
CA LEU A 295 57.55 6.21 25.82
C LEU A 295 58.32 7.45 25.32
N SER A 296 59.57 7.27 24.89
CA SER A 296 60.37 8.37 24.31
C SER A 296 59.79 8.91 22.99
N MET A 297 59.11 8.05 22.22
CA MET A 297 58.39 8.40 20.99
C MET A 297 56.98 8.97 21.28
N LYS A 298 56.66 9.26 22.55
CA LYS A 298 55.38 9.83 23.00
C LYS A 298 54.16 8.90 22.85
N TYR A 299 54.34 7.60 22.67
CA TYR A 299 53.26 6.61 22.77
C TYR A 299 53.01 6.28 24.23
N THR A 300 52.20 7.08 24.93
CA THR A 300 51.92 6.94 26.37
C THR A 300 50.68 6.11 26.70
N ASP A 301 49.83 5.78 25.71
CA ASP A 301 48.64 4.95 25.92
C ASP A 301 49.05 3.51 26.27
N PRO A 302 48.70 3.00 27.48
CA PRO A 302 49.04 1.64 27.89
C PRO A 302 48.50 0.56 26.93
N ARG A 303 47.39 0.82 26.24
CA ARG A 303 46.81 -0.12 25.25
C ARG A 303 47.72 -0.26 24.04
N ILE A 304 48.26 0.86 23.56
CA ILE A 304 49.20 0.87 22.43
C ILE A 304 50.47 0.11 22.80
N GLN A 305 51.04 0.39 23.97
CA GLN A 305 52.24 -0.28 24.46
C GLN A 305 52.04 -1.79 24.67
N ALA A 306 50.91 -2.18 25.27
CA ALA A 306 50.60 -3.57 25.55
C ALA A 306 50.38 -4.38 24.26
N LEU A 307 49.58 -3.86 23.32
CA LEU A 307 49.28 -4.56 22.08
C LEU A 307 50.52 -4.64 21.17
N PHE A 308 51.32 -3.56 21.09
CA PHE A 308 52.58 -3.59 20.35
C PHE A 308 53.59 -4.55 20.99
N GLY A 309 53.71 -4.56 22.32
CA GLY A 309 54.57 -5.52 23.02
C GLY A 309 54.17 -6.98 22.78
N GLN A 310 52.88 -7.25 22.62
CA GLN A 310 52.37 -8.59 22.25
C GLN A 310 52.71 -8.93 20.79
N TYR A 311 52.58 -7.96 19.87
CA TYR A 311 52.98 -8.10 18.47
C TYR A 311 54.49 -8.35 18.32
N HIS A 312 55.32 -7.58 19.02
CA HIS A 312 56.78 -7.70 18.98
C HIS A 312 57.25 -9.09 19.41
N LYS A 313 56.68 -9.62 20.50
CA LYS A 313 56.93 -10.99 21.00
C LYS A 313 56.45 -12.10 20.06
N GLY A 314 55.51 -11.81 19.15
CA GLY A 314 55.01 -12.77 18.16
C GLY A 314 54.21 -13.95 18.73
N THR A 315 53.67 -13.85 19.94
CA THR A 315 52.93 -14.95 20.57
C THR A 315 51.50 -15.07 20.00
N ILE A 316 51.14 -16.26 19.51
CA ILE A 316 49.77 -16.58 19.11
C ILE A 316 48.91 -16.62 20.38
N THR A 317 47.91 -15.73 20.46
CA THR A 317 46.97 -15.69 21.58
C THR A 317 45.59 -16.11 21.08
N ASN A 318 45.03 -17.19 21.63
CA ASN A 318 43.66 -17.58 21.35
C ASN A 318 42.72 -16.76 22.23
N ILE A 319 41.98 -15.84 21.63
CA ILE A 319 40.90 -15.10 22.30
C ILE A 319 39.60 -15.82 21.98
N LEU A 320 38.77 -16.05 23.00
CA LEU A 320 37.41 -16.57 22.80
C LEU A 320 36.63 -15.55 21.96
N GLU A 321 35.97 -15.98 20.87
CA GLU A 321 35.00 -15.16 20.14
C GLU A 321 33.62 -15.35 20.80
N PRO A 322 33.19 -14.49 21.75
CA PRO A 322 31.84 -14.57 22.30
C PRO A 322 30.82 -14.18 21.21
N SER A 323 29.58 -14.64 21.37
CA SER A 323 28.47 -14.19 20.53
C SER A 323 28.23 -12.68 20.72
N THR A 324 28.33 -11.92 19.65
CA THR A 324 28.04 -10.48 19.65
C THR A 324 26.54 -10.24 19.57
N ILE A 325 26.00 -9.42 20.48
CA ILE A 325 24.59 -8.98 20.42
C ILE A 325 24.54 -7.67 19.64
N GLY A 326 23.85 -7.69 18.49
CA GLY A 326 23.68 -6.50 17.66
C GLY A 326 22.72 -5.47 18.28
N LYS A 327 22.92 -4.19 17.95
CA LYS A 327 21.95 -3.12 18.27
C LYS A 327 20.61 -3.45 17.59
N PRO A 328 19.46 -3.37 18.30
CA PRO A 328 18.16 -3.54 17.66
C PRO A 328 17.92 -2.42 16.64
N ALA A 329 17.36 -2.77 15.47
CA ALA A 329 16.93 -1.76 14.50
C ALA A 329 15.65 -1.08 15.02
N SER A 330 15.55 0.24 14.86
CA SER A 330 14.34 0.99 15.22
C SER A 330 13.19 0.73 14.22
N LEU A 331 13.55 0.36 12.98
CA LEU A 331 12.65 -0.07 11.93
C LEU A 331 13.29 -1.27 11.21
N VAL A 332 12.55 -2.39 11.14
CA VAL A 332 13.00 -3.57 10.39
C VAL A 332 12.63 -3.37 8.91
N HIS A 333 13.62 -3.37 8.02
CA HIS A 333 13.35 -3.46 6.59
C HIS A 333 12.97 -4.90 6.25
N TRP A 334 11.73 -5.10 5.83
CA TRP A 334 11.34 -6.33 5.16
C TRP A 334 11.88 -6.30 3.71
N PRO A 335 12.58 -7.35 3.25
CA PRO A 335 12.88 -7.55 1.84
C PRO A 335 11.62 -7.37 0.99
N TYR A 336 11.68 -6.58 -0.10
CA TYR A 336 10.57 -6.46 -1.04
C TYR A 336 10.12 -7.82 -1.61
N ALA A 337 11.05 -8.77 -1.69
CA ALA A 337 10.76 -10.15 -2.06
C ALA A 337 9.83 -10.89 -1.08
N LEU A 338 9.81 -10.49 0.20
CA LEU A 338 8.85 -10.99 1.20
C LEU A 338 7.49 -10.29 1.11
N ASP A 339 7.41 -9.14 0.42
CA ASP A 339 6.15 -8.44 0.13
C ASP A 339 5.47 -8.97 -1.16
N CYS A 340 6.16 -9.84 -1.93
CA CYS A 340 5.61 -10.48 -3.13
C CYS A 340 4.74 -11.69 -2.78
N ASP A 341 3.56 -11.45 -2.21
CA ASP A 341 2.54 -12.49 -2.03
C ASP A 341 2.05 -13.02 -3.39
N TYR A 342 1.99 -14.36 -3.51
CA TYR A 342 1.31 -15.03 -4.62
C TYR A 342 -0.13 -14.50 -4.73
N PRO A 343 -0.55 -13.98 -5.89
CA PRO A 343 -1.90 -13.45 -6.05
C PRO A 343 -2.92 -14.59 -5.90
N GLU A 344 -3.72 -14.54 -4.85
CA GLU A 344 -4.87 -15.43 -4.71
C GLU A 344 -6.02 -14.99 -5.61
N VAL A 345 -6.60 -15.93 -6.34
CA VAL A 345 -7.72 -15.68 -7.25
C VAL A 345 -9.03 -15.52 -6.45
N SER A 346 -9.47 -14.28 -6.24
CA SER A 346 -10.73 -13.95 -5.54
C SER A 346 -11.95 -13.89 -6.47
N ALA A 347 -11.74 -13.67 -7.76
CA ALA A 347 -12.73 -13.78 -8.83
C ALA A 347 -12.05 -14.16 -10.15
N ARG A 348 -12.83 -14.62 -11.11
CA ARG A 348 -12.37 -15.02 -12.44
C ARG A 348 -13.08 -14.21 -13.52
N GLN A 349 -12.34 -13.82 -14.54
CA GLN A 349 -12.89 -13.22 -15.74
C GLN A 349 -13.41 -14.33 -16.67
N TYR A 350 -14.65 -14.21 -17.14
CA TYR A 350 -15.24 -15.19 -18.07
C TYR A 350 -15.52 -14.61 -19.47
N ALA A 351 -15.39 -13.29 -19.63
CA ALA A 351 -15.60 -12.58 -20.87
C ALA A 351 -14.77 -11.28 -20.90
N ALA A 352 -14.60 -10.67 -22.07
CA ALA A 352 -14.04 -9.33 -22.20
C ALA A 352 -14.93 -8.30 -21.47
N PRO A 353 -14.35 -7.25 -20.88
CA PRO A 353 -15.14 -6.19 -20.26
C PRO A 353 -15.96 -5.44 -21.32
N ILE A 354 -17.17 -5.01 -20.95
CA ILE A 354 -18.05 -4.25 -21.84
C ILE A 354 -17.49 -2.85 -22.12
N VAL A 355 -16.77 -2.29 -21.14
CA VAL A 355 -16.20 -0.93 -21.17
C VAL A 355 -14.69 -0.96 -20.92
N ASP A 356 -13.97 0.02 -21.44
CA ASP A 356 -12.51 0.14 -21.36
C ASP A 356 -11.98 0.48 -19.95
N ASN A 357 -12.86 0.86 -19.01
CA ASN A 357 -12.53 1.15 -17.61
C ASN A 357 -13.23 0.22 -16.59
N PRO A 358 -13.00 -1.11 -16.65
CA PRO A 358 -13.65 -2.07 -15.76
C PRO A 358 -13.31 -1.86 -14.28
N SER A 359 -14.19 -2.31 -13.39
CA SER A 359 -13.89 -2.39 -11.95
C SER A 359 -12.98 -3.57 -11.65
N LEU A 360 -12.03 -3.38 -10.74
CA LEU A 360 -11.04 -4.39 -10.37
C LEU A 360 -11.39 -5.06 -9.05
N MET A 361 -10.89 -6.28 -8.86
CA MET A 361 -11.06 -6.99 -7.59
C MET A 361 -9.96 -6.60 -6.60
N PRO A 362 -10.30 -6.19 -5.37
CA PRO A 362 -9.31 -5.93 -4.35
C PRO A 362 -8.63 -7.23 -3.91
N MET A 363 -7.32 -7.17 -3.69
CA MET A 363 -6.55 -8.26 -3.10
C MET A 363 -6.73 -8.24 -1.57
N ILE A 364 -7.90 -8.66 -1.08
CA ILE A 364 -8.37 -8.48 0.31
C ILE A 364 -7.47 -9.10 1.41
N LYS A 365 -6.52 -9.96 1.04
CA LYS A 365 -5.53 -10.56 1.95
C LYS A 365 -4.21 -9.80 2.01
N ARG A 366 -4.06 -8.73 1.22
CA ARG A 366 -2.88 -7.88 1.23
C ARG A 366 -3.01 -6.77 2.26
N TRP A 367 -1.92 -6.53 2.99
CA TRP A 367 -1.86 -5.53 4.04
C TRP A 367 -2.14 -4.14 3.46
N GLU A 368 -1.59 -3.83 2.28
CA GLU A 368 -1.72 -2.54 1.61
C GLU A 368 -3.19 -2.23 1.30
N VAL A 369 -3.94 -3.23 0.82
CA VAL A 369 -5.37 -3.09 0.49
C VAL A 369 -6.18 -2.82 1.75
N LEU A 370 -5.88 -3.51 2.86
CA LEU A 370 -6.54 -3.22 4.13
C LEU A 370 -6.16 -1.85 4.66
N SER A 371 -4.86 -1.51 4.67
CA SER A 371 -4.35 -0.24 5.18
C SER A 371 -4.94 0.94 4.42
N GLU A 372 -4.94 0.90 3.09
CA GLU A 372 -5.57 1.92 2.24
C GLU A 372 -7.07 2.03 2.52
N SER A 373 -7.76 0.89 2.66
CA SER A 373 -9.19 0.87 2.95
C SER A 373 -9.49 1.47 4.34
N LEU A 374 -8.69 1.18 5.36
CA LEU A 374 -8.82 1.77 6.69
C LEU A 374 -8.58 3.28 6.66
N GLU A 375 -7.54 3.74 5.96
CA GLU A 375 -7.27 5.17 5.80
C GLU A 375 -8.44 5.90 5.13
N ARG A 376 -8.84 5.45 3.94
CA ARG A 376 -9.81 6.13 3.09
C ARG A 376 -11.25 6.00 3.59
N ARG A 377 -11.60 4.92 4.30
CA ARG A 377 -12.98 4.61 4.72
C ARG A 377 -13.24 4.76 6.21
N VAL A 378 -12.19 4.89 7.03
CA VAL A 378 -12.33 5.06 8.48
C VAL A 378 -11.64 6.34 8.93
N THR A 379 -10.34 6.49 8.70
CA THR A 379 -9.57 7.61 9.25
C THR A 379 -9.92 8.95 8.60
N PHE A 380 -9.93 9.03 7.27
CA PHE A 380 -10.10 10.31 6.55
C PHE A 380 -11.52 10.86 6.58
N VAL A 381 -12.48 10.00 6.90
CA VAL A 381 -13.91 10.33 6.90
C VAL A 381 -14.47 10.55 8.31
N ALA A 382 -13.64 10.42 9.34
CA ALA A 382 -14.05 10.54 10.73
C ALA A 382 -14.71 11.90 11.00
N ASN A 383 -15.95 11.86 11.49
CA ASN A 383 -16.76 13.05 11.69
C ASN A 383 -17.02 13.33 13.19
N ASN A 384 -16.44 14.41 13.69
CA ASN A 384 -16.64 14.90 15.06
C ASN A 384 -17.50 16.17 15.14
N LYS A 385 -18.17 16.55 14.04
CA LYS A 385 -18.95 17.80 13.97
C LYS A 385 -20.21 17.71 14.81
N LEU A 386 -20.44 18.74 15.62
CA LEU A 386 -21.68 18.93 16.36
C LEU A 386 -22.61 19.88 15.57
N PRO A 387 -23.91 19.54 15.43
CA PRO A 387 -24.87 20.41 14.75
C PRO A 387 -25.17 21.68 15.56
N ASP A 388 -25.73 22.69 14.89
CA ASP A 388 -26.24 23.90 15.55
C ASP A 388 -27.55 23.63 16.33
N ASN A 389 -27.89 24.52 17.26
CA ASN A 389 -29.10 24.39 18.11
C ASN A 389 -30.40 24.22 17.30
N ARG A 390 -30.47 24.75 16.07
CA ARG A 390 -31.67 24.61 15.22
C ARG A 390 -31.81 23.18 14.71
N ILE A 391 -30.72 22.58 14.22
CA ILE A 391 -30.73 21.17 13.81
C ILE A 391 -30.97 20.26 15.02
N MET A 392 -30.42 20.59 16.20
CA MET A 392 -30.70 19.83 17.42
C MET A 392 -32.20 19.84 17.79
N ALA A 393 -32.86 21.00 17.69
CA ALA A 393 -34.31 21.09 17.91
C ALA A 393 -35.09 20.26 16.87
N MET A 394 -34.71 20.33 15.59
CA MET A 394 -35.34 19.54 14.52
C MET A 394 -35.17 18.03 14.73
N ALA A 395 -34.08 17.56 15.36
CA ALA A 395 -33.92 16.14 15.69
C ALA A 395 -34.95 15.67 16.72
N ILE A 396 -35.25 16.50 17.72
CA ILE A 396 -36.31 16.21 18.70
C ILE A 396 -37.67 16.15 18.02
N GLU A 397 -37.98 17.13 17.16
CA GLU A 397 -39.21 17.14 16.36
C GLU A 397 -39.35 15.87 15.53
N PHE A 398 -38.31 15.53 14.75
CA PHE A 398 -38.29 14.36 13.88
C PHE A 398 -38.46 13.04 14.65
N VAL A 399 -37.73 12.85 15.74
CA VAL A 399 -37.83 11.63 16.57
C VAL A 399 -39.25 11.50 17.16
N ASN A 400 -39.88 12.60 17.54
CA ASN A 400 -41.28 12.60 18.00
C ASN A 400 -42.27 12.28 16.87
N CYS A 401 -41.97 12.64 15.62
CA CYS A 401 -42.80 12.27 14.47
C CYS A 401 -42.65 10.79 14.10
N VAL A 402 -41.43 10.26 14.09
CA VAL A 402 -41.18 8.84 13.81
C VAL A 402 -41.83 7.97 14.88
N VAL A 403 -41.73 8.39 16.15
CA VAL A 403 -42.29 7.70 17.32
C VAL A 403 -43.24 8.64 18.09
N PRO A 404 -44.52 8.72 17.69
CA PRO A 404 -45.49 9.60 18.37
C PRO A 404 -45.70 9.23 19.83
N VAL A 405 -45.83 7.93 20.13
CA VAL A 405 -46.06 7.39 21.46
C VAL A 405 -44.78 6.73 21.99
N ALA A 406 -44.29 7.22 23.13
CA ALA A 406 -43.07 6.72 23.76
C ALA A 406 -43.33 5.57 24.75
N HIS A 407 -42.31 4.74 24.97
CA HIS A 407 -42.25 3.72 26.02
C HIS A 407 -43.37 2.67 26.01
N HIS A 408 -43.76 2.21 24.82
CA HIS A 408 -44.84 1.24 24.66
C HIS A 408 -44.42 -0.05 23.92
N GLY A 409 -43.25 -0.08 23.30
CA GLY A 409 -42.77 -1.26 22.57
C GLY A 409 -42.12 -2.30 23.49
N ASP A 410 -42.43 -3.57 23.27
CA ASP A 410 -41.69 -4.72 23.78
C ASP A 410 -40.85 -5.35 22.65
N PRO A 411 -39.61 -5.79 22.91
CA PRO A 411 -38.79 -6.51 21.91
C PRO A 411 -39.39 -7.89 21.61
N TYR A 412 -39.04 -8.48 20.46
CA TYR A 412 -39.39 -9.87 20.21
C TYR A 412 -38.73 -10.81 21.23
N THR A 413 -39.36 -11.97 21.42
CA THR A 413 -38.76 -13.07 22.19
C THR A 413 -37.54 -13.62 21.45
N TRP A 414 -36.69 -14.35 22.17
CA TRP A 414 -35.52 -15.01 21.59
C TRP A 414 -35.92 -16.04 20.52
N GLU A 415 -36.95 -16.83 20.80
CA GLU A 415 -37.49 -17.88 19.92
C GLU A 415 -38.00 -17.27 18.62
N ARG A 416 -38.86 -16.26 18.70
CA ARG A 416 -39.39 -15.58 17.52
C ARG A 416 -38.29 -14.94 16.68
N THR A 417 -37.31 -14.31 17.33
CA THR A 417 -36.19 -13.70 16.59
C THR A 417 -35.32 -14.75 15.90
N ALA A 418 -35.12 -15.92 16.52
CA ALA A 418 -34.37 -17.01 15.91
C ALA A 418 -35.07 -17.61 14.70
N GLU A 419 -36.41 -17.67 14.71
CA GLU A 419 -37.22 -18.10 13.56
C GLU A 419 -37.07 -17.16 12.36
N GLU A 420 -36.98 -15.85 12.59
CA GLU A 420 -36.74 -14.83 11.55
C GLU A 420 -35.31 -14.88 10.96
N LEU A 421 -34.35 -15.42 11.69
CA LEU A 421 -32.95 -15.57 11.24
C LEU A 421 -32.74 -16.89 10.47
N ASP A 422 -33.49 -17.03 9.38
CA ASP A 422 -33.73 -18.27 8.64
C ASP A 422 -32.59 -18.72 7.69
N LYS A 423 -31.57 -17.89 7.47
CA LYS A 423 -30.49 -18.25 6.54
C LYS A 423 -29.64 -19.37 7.12
N PRO A 424 -29.15 -20.35 6.31
CA PRO A 424 -28.41 -21.51 6.82
C PRO A 424 -27.23 -21.17 7.76
N LYS A 425 -26.48 -20.10 7.45
CA LYS A 425 -25.37 -19.62 8.30
C LYS A 425 -25.86 -19.01 9.61
N GLN A 426 -27.00 -18.30 9.59
CA GLN A 426 -27.59 -17.69 10.78
C GLN A 426 -28.14 -18.78 11.71
N ILE A 427 -28.86 -19.78 11.18
CA ILE A 427 -29.35 -20.93 11.96
C ILE A 427 -28.20 -21.63 12.69
N GLN A 428 -27.11 -21.93 11.99
CA GLN A 428 -25.94 -22.59 12.60
C GLN A 428 -25.29 -21.71 13.68
N ALA A 429 -25.18 -20.40 13.42
CA ALA A 429 -24.62 -19.44 14.35
C ALA A 429 -25.48 -19.33 15.62
N VAL A 430 -26.80 -19.21 15.50
CA VAL A 430 -27.73 -19.11 16.64
C VAL A 430 -27.69 -20.38 17.50
N ARG A 431 -27.69 -21.57 16.87
CA ARG A 431 -27.56 -22.85 17.59
C ARG A 431 -26.29 -22.93 18.45
N SER A 432 -25.20 -22.30 18.01
CA SER A 432 -23.92 -22.34 18.71
C SER A 432 -23.90 -21.53 20.02
N VAL A 433 -24.82 -20.58 20.20
CA VAL A 433 -24.88 -19.69 21.36
C VAL A 433 -26.16 -19.84 22.19
N TRP A 434 -27.07 -20.74 21.79
CA TRP A 434 -28.41 -20.86 22.38
C TRP A 434 -28.40 -21.14 23.89
N SER A 435 -27.45 -21.95 24.37
CA SER A 435 -27.32 -22.29 25.78
C SER A 435 -26.65 -21.21 26.65
N SER A 436 -26.21 -20.10 26.05
CA SER A 436 -25.44 -19.04 26.70
C SER A 436 -25.99 -17.64 26.36
N LEU A 437 -27.30 -17.53 26.13
CA LEU A 437 -27.97 -16.26 25.80
C LEU A 437 -28.11 -15.34 27.02
N ASP A 438 -27.95 -15.88 28.22
CA ASP A 438 -27.92 -15.17 29.50
C ASP A 438 -26.59 -14.41 29.74
N GLU A 439 -25.53 -14.77 29.01
CA GLU A 439 -24.25 -14.07 29.07
C GLU A 439 -24.22 -12.79 28.22
N HIS A 440 -23.57 -11.75 28.73
CA HIS A 440 -23.32 -10.53 27.94
C HIS A 440 -22.44 -10.82 26.71
N PRO A 441 -22.79 -10.27 25.54
CA PRO A 441 -21.97 -10.48 24.35
C PRO A 441 -20.64 -9.73 24.43
N ARG A 442 -19.68 -10.13 23.61
CA ARG A 442 -18.39 -9.47 23.51
C ARG A 442 -18.51 -8.16 22.73
N ASN A 443 -18.05 -7.06 23.33
CA ASN A 443 -17.96 -5.76 22.67
C ASN A 443 -16.66 -5.66 21.82
N LEU A 444 -16.60 -6.39 20.71
CA LEU A 444 -15.49 -6.38 19.76
C LEU A 444 -16.01 -6.60 18.34
N ILE A 445 -15.64 -5.73 17.41
CA ILE A 445 -15.94 -5.92 15.99
C ILE A 445 -14.75 -6.53 15.25
N GLU A 446 -15.04 -7.38 14.28
CA GLU A 446 -14.06 -7.85 13.30
C GLU A 446 -14.24 -7.10 11.99
N ALA A 447 -13.15 -6.51 11.51
CA ALA A 447 -13.13 -5.74 10.28
C ALA A 447 -12.39 -6.45 9.16
N PHE A 448 -12.93 -6.39 7.94
CA PHE A 448 -12.30 -6.94 6.75
C PHE A 448 -12.70 -6.15 5.49
N VAL A 449 -11.84 -6.19 4.46
CA VAL A 449 -12.15 -5.59 3.16
C VAL A 449 -13.17 -6.45 2.43
N LYS A 450 -14.23 -5.82 1.91
CA LYS A 450 -15.26 -6.49 1.13
C LYS A 450 -14.68 -7.00 -0.20
N ASN A 451 -14.92 -8.27 -0.49
CA ASN A 451 -14.51 -8.91 -1.74
C ASN A 451 -15.50 -8.58 -2.86
N GLU A 452 -15.41 -7.38 -3.43
CA GLU A 452 -16.26 -6.95 -4.55
C GLU A 452 -15.48 -6.13 -5.58
N PRO A 453 -15.88 -6.17 -6.87
CA PRO A 453 -15.27 -5.30 -7.88
C PRO A 453 -15.50 -3.82 -7.53
N THR A 454 -14.43 -3.03 -7.51
CA THR A 454 -14.44 -1.59 -7.20
C THR A 454 -13.35 -0.86 -7.99
N THR A 455 -13.56 0.43 -8.22
CA THR A 455 -12.52 1.36 -8.73
C THR A 455 -11.99 2.31 -7.64
N LYS A 456 -12.56 2.21 -6.43
CA LYS A 456 -12.17 2.98 -5.23
C LYS A 456 -11.56 2.03 -4.20
N ALA A 457 -10.88 2.59 -3.19
CA ALA A 457 -10.45 1.85 -2.00
C ALA A 457 -11.54 0.91 -1.47
N GLY A 458 -11.16 -0.31 -1.13
CA GLY A 458 -12.07 -1.37 -0.74
C GLY A 458 -12.99 -0.96 0.41
N ARG A 459 -14.25 -1.42 0.39
CA ARG A 459 -15.18 -1.13 1.50
C ARG A 459 -14.79 -1.96 2.72
N ILE A 460 -14.80 -1.36 3.91
CA ILE A 460 -14.60 -2.08 5.17
C ILE A 460 -15.94 -2.61 5.68
N ILE A 461 -16.03 -3.91 5.91
CA ILE A 461 -17.12 -4.54 6.65
C ILE A 461 -16.73 -4.63 8.11
N SER A 462 -17.52 -3.99 8.97
CA SER A 462 -17.36 -3.97 10.43
C SER A 462 -18.41 -4.90 11.05
N SER A 463 -18.03 -6.16 11.28
CA SER A 463 -18.96 -7.22 11.71
C SER A 463 -18.85 -7.54 13.20
N PHE A 464 -19.99 -7.77 13.86
CA PHE A 464 -20.03 -8.30 15.22
C PHE A 464 -19.89 -9.82 15.16
N HIS A 465 -18.73 -10.34 15.58
CA HIS A 465 -18.46 -11.78 15.51
C HIS A 465 -19.25 -12.57 16.56
N ASP A 466 -19.59 -11.94 17.69
CA ASP A 466 -20.41 -12.56 18.73
C ASP A 466 -21.88 -12.59 18.30
N VAL A 467 -22.39 -13.79 18.05
CA VAL A 467 -23.76 -14.02 17.56
C VAL A 467 -24.80 -13.58 18.60
N ARG A 468 -24.46 -13.60 19.89
CA ARG A 468 -25.36 -13.12 20.96
C ARG A 468 -25.68 -11.63 20.79
N PHE A 469 -24.71 -10.84 20.30
CA PHE A 469 -24.94 -9.44 19.96
C PHE A 469 -25.95 -9.29 18.83
N LEU A 470 -25.74 -10.05 17.74
CA LEU A 470 -26.62 -9.99 16.56
C LEU A 470 -28.04 -10.43 16.91
N LEU A 471 -28.20 -11.59 17.56
CA LEU A 471 -29.50 -12.11 17.95
C LEU A 471 -30.20 -11.20 18.97
N GLY A 472 -29.49 -10.79 20.02
CA GLY A 472 -30.05 -9.95 21.08
C GLY A 472 -30.51 -8.59 20.57
N PHE A 473 -29.72 -7.95 19.72
CA PHE A 473 -30.12 -6.67 19.17
C PHE A 473 -31.21 -6.81 18.09
N SER A 474 -31.20 -7.89 17.30
CA SER A 474 -32.26 -8.16 16.31
C SER A 474 -33.66 -8.26 16.92
N ARG A 475 -33.80 -8.68 18.18
CA ARG A 475 -35.08 -8.65 18.91
C ARG A 475 -35.71 -7.26 18.93
N PHE A 476 -34.88 -6.24 19.09
CA PHE A 476 -35.31 -4.84 19.08
C PHE A 476 -35.47 -4.33 17.65
N THR A 477 -34.49 -4.54 16.77
CA THR A 477 -34.52 -3.94 15.43
C THR A 477 -35.67 -4.47 14.58
N LEU A 478 -35.90 -5.79 14.57
CA LEU A 478 -36.99 -6.40 13.79
C LEU A 478 -38.36 -5.91 14.29
N ARG A 479 -38.56 -5.92 15.61
CA ARG A 479 -39.81 -5.49 16.23
C ARG A 479 -40.12 -4.02 15.98
N PHE A 480 -39.11 -3.15 16.09
CA PHE A 480 -39.26 -1.73 15.79
C PHE A 480 -39.54 -1.50 14.30
N ARG A 481 -38.88 -2.25 13.41
CA ARG A 481 -39.12 -2.13 11.97
C ARG A 481 -40.58 -2.44 11.63
N ASP A 482 -41.10 -3.57 12.14
CA ASP A 482 -42.45 -4.04 11.83
C ASP A 482 -43.54 -3.11 12.40
N GLU A 483 -43.40 -2.64 13.63
CA GLU A 483 -44.45 -1.87 14.33
C GLU A 483 -44.31 -0.34 14.17
N VAL A 484 -43.11 0.17 13.87
CA VAL A 484 -42.86 1.62 13.80
C VAL A 484 -42.47 2.05 12.41
N LEU A 485 -41.42 1.48 11.81
CA LEU A 485 -40.93 1.96 10.51
C LEU A 485 -41.89 1.61 9.37
N HIS A 486 -42.58 0.47 9.46
CA HIS A 486 -43.66 0.08 8.55
C HIS A 486 -45.04 0.62 8.93
N ALA A 487 -45.17 1.38 10.03
CA ALA A 487 -46.44 2.00 10.38
C ALA A 487 -46.88 3.03 9.32
N GLU A 488 -48.20 3.23 9.22
CA GLU A 488 -48.82 4.09 8.21
C GLU A 488 -48.17 5.48 8.13
N HIS A 489 -47.88 6.12 9.27
CA HIS A 489 -47.30 7.47 9.33
C HIS A 489 -45.83 7.55 8.89
N ASN A 490 -45.12 6.43 8.78
CA ASN A 490 -43.74 6.36 8.28
C ASN A 490 -43.65 5.74 6.87
N SER A 491 -44.73 5.11 6.42
CA SER A 491 -44.78 4.37 5.16
C SER A 491 -44.52 5.23 3.92
N HIS A 492 -44.70 6.56 3.97
CA HIS A 492 -44.46 7.43 2.81
C HIS A 492 -42.98 7.57 2.45
N TRP A 493 -42.07 7.49 3.42
CA TRP A 493 -40.62 7.69 3.20
C TRP A 493 -39.79 6.42 3.38
N PHE A 494 -40.22 5.49 4.25
CA PHE A 494 -39.46 4.28 4.55
C PHE A 494 -39.69 3.21 3.46
N CYS A 495 -38.64 2.84 2.73
CA CYS A 495 -38.69 1.84 1.64
C CYS A 495 -38.12 0.45 1.93
N PRO A 496 -37.24 0.20 2.93
CA PRO A 496 -36.76 -1.15 3.23
C PRO A 496 -37.90 -2.16 3.43
N GLY A 497 -37.71 -3.39 2.97
CA GLY A 497 -38.71 -4.47 3.07
C GLY A 497 -39.67 -4.61 1.88
N LEU A 498 -39.72 -3.63 0.97
CA LEU A 498 -40.56 -3.69 -0.24
C LEU A 498 -39.92 -4.56 -1.34
N GLY A 499 -40.75 -5.32 -2.05
CA GLY A 499 -40.35 -6.08 -3.26
C GLY A 499 -40.18 -5.18 -4.49
N PRO A 500 -39.56 -5.67 -5.59
CA PRO A 500 -39.27 -4.88 -6.79
C PRO A 500 -40.48 -4.16 -7.40
N ILE A 501 -41.64 -4.82 -7.48
CA ILE A 501 -42.86 -4.25 -8.06
C ILE A 501 -43.38 -3.11 -7.18
N ALA A 502 -43.54 -3.37 -5.88
CA ALA A 502 -43.99 -2.36 -4.92
C ALA A 502 -43.04 -1.16 -4.83
N LEU A 503 -41.72 -1.37 -4.97
CA LEU A 503 -40.74 -0.29 -5.05
C LEU A 503 -40.92 0.54 -6.32
N ALA A 504 -41.13 -0.10 -7.48
CA ALA A 504 -41.36 0.60 -8.74
C ALA A 504 -42.63 1.46 -8.67
N ASP A 505 -43.74 0.90 -8.18
CA ASP A 505 -44.99 1.63 -7.97
C ASP A 505 -44.79 2.83 -7.03
N LYS A 506 -44.04 2.63 -5.94
CA LYS A 506 -43.75 3.71 -4.97
C LYS A 506 -42.91 4.83 -5.57
N VAL A 507 -41.92 4.51 -6.40
CA VAL A 507 -41.11 5.51 -7.11
C VAL A 507 -41.99 6.31 -8.08
N CYS A 508 -42.81 5.64 -8.89
CA CYS A 508 -43.73 6.29 -9.83
C CYS A 508 -44.74 7.19 -9.11
N ASN A 509 -45.38 6.68 -8.06
CA ASN A 509 -46.32 7.45 -7.25
C ASN A 509 -45.64 8.69 -6.64
N TYR A 510 -44.43 8.56 -6.11
CA TYR A 510 -43.68 9.70 -5.58
C TYR A 510 -43.36 10.73 -6.68
N ALA A 511 -42.85 10.28 -7.83
CA ALA A 511 -42.50 11.15 -8.95
C ALA A 511 -43.72 11.93 -9.49
N GLN A 512 -44.91 11.31 -9.54
CA GLN A 512 -46.16 11.96 -9.92
C GLN A 512 -46.66 12.99 -8.89
N CYS A 513 -46.26 12.87 -7.62
CA CYS A 513 -46.70 13.77 -6.54
C CYS A 513 -45.82 15.02 -6.37
N VAL A 514 -44.70 15.12 -7.10
CA VAL A 514 -43.74 16.22 -6.97
C VAL A 514 -43.45 16.84 -8.33
N GLU A 515 -43.04 18.11 -8.35
CA GLU A 515 -42.75 18.81 -9.61
C GLU A 515 -41.51 18.23 -10.33
N SER A 516 -40.46 17.91 -9.56
CA SER A 516 -39.21 17.38 -10.08
C SER A 516 -38.46 16.60 -9.00
N VAL A 517 -37.93 15.45 -9.38
CA VAL A 517 -37.18 14.53 -8.50
C VAL A 517 -35.67 14.77 -8.64
N VAL A 518 -34.94 14.61 -7.54
CA VAL A 518 -33.48 14.57 -7.49
C VAL A 518 -32.99 13.33 -6.75
N GLU A 519 -31.82 12.84 -7.14
CA GLU A 519 -31.14 11.67 -6.53
C GLU A 519 -30.16 12.14 -5.47
N GLY A 520 -30.11 11.46 -4.31
CA GLY A 520 -29.10 11.69 -3.28
C GLY A 520 -27.97 10.65 -3.31
N ASP A 521 -26.72 11.09 -3.47
CA ASP A 521 -25.52 10.25 -3.38
C ASP A 521 -24.56 10.78 -2.30
N TYR A 522 -24.49 10.06 -1.16
CA TYR A 522 -23.61 10.42 -0.06
C TYR A 522 -22.21 9.84 -0.22
N SER A 523 -21.20 10.67 -0.01
CA SER A 523 -19.80 10.22 0.01
C SER A 523 -19.48 9.56 1.36
N ASN A 524 -19.21 8.25 1.35
CA ASN A 524 -18.85 7.48 2.55
C ASN A 524 -19.85 7.65 3.72
N PHE A 525 -21.15 7.46 3.45
CA PHE A 525 -22.23 7.65 4.42
C PHE A 525 -21.88 7.05 5.80
N ASP A 526 -21.62 5.74 5.87
CA ASP A 526 -21.32 5.01 7.11
C ASP A 526 -20.17 5.62 7.91
N GLY A 527 -19.07 6.00 7.23
CA GLY A 527 -17.87 6.54 7.87
C GLY A 527 -18.02 7.99 8.33
N THR A 528 -18.95 8.74 7.75
CA THR A 528 -19.20 10.15 8.08
C THR A 528 -20.29 10.34 9.15
N VAL A 529 -20.91 9.28 9.66
CA VAL A 529 -21.89 9.40 10.75
C VAL A 529 -21.18 9.72 12.07
N SER A 530 -21.46 10.89 12.64
CA SER A 530 -20.90 11.30 13.93
C SER A 530 -21.56 10.60 15.12
N ALA A 531 -20.87 10.61 16.27
CA ALA A 531 -21.45 10.12 17.52
C ALA A 531 -22.75 10.84 17.91
N TRP A 532 -22.88 12.12 17.54
CA TRP A 532 -24.10 12.89 17.81
C TRP A 532 -25.27 12.36 16.97
N LEU A 533 -25.08 12.12 15.67
CA LEU A 533 -26.12 11.58 14.79
C LEU A 533 -26.56 10.19 15.26
N GLN A 534 -25.61 9.34 15.67
CA GLN A 534 -25.96 8.03 16.24
C GLN A 534 -26.79 8.16 17.51
N ARG A 535 -26.40 9.00 18.48
CA ARG A 535 -27.10 9.08 19.77
C ARG A 535 -28.45 9.79 19.70
N HIS A 536 -28.54 10.88 18.95
CA HIS A 536 -29.66 11.82 19.02
C HIS A 536 -30.67 11.69 17.88
N VAL A 537 -30.35 10.94 16.84
CA VAL A 537 -31.26 10.67 15.72
C VAL A 537 -31.49 9.17 15.58
N MET A 538 -30.43 8.41 15.28
CA MET A 538 -30.53 6.99 14.94
C MET A 538 -30.96 6.12 16.13
N ASN A 539 -30.18 6.10 17.22
CA ASN A 539 -30.49 5.29 18.41
C ASN A 539 -31.65 5.89 19.21
N ALA A 540 -31.92 7.19 19.05
CA ALA A 540 -32.97 7.90 19.78
C ALA A 540 -34.38 7.36 19.47
N VAL A 541 -34.64 6.93 18.23
CA VAL A 541 -35.96 6.37 17.88
C VAL A 541 -36.23 5.04 18.61
N TYR A 542 -35.23 4.18 18.75
CA TYR A 542 -35.36 2.95 19.55
C TYR A 542 -35.57 3.26 21.03
N LEU A 543 -34.70 4.09 21.62
CA LEU A 543 -34.76 4.43 23.04
C LEU A 543 -36.05 5.16 23.43
N ARG A 544 -36.69 5.84 22.48
CA ARG A 544 -37.99 6.48 22.68
C ARG A 544 -39.14 5.48 22.68
N TRP A 545 -39.13 4.51 21.77
CA TRP A 545 -40.26 3.61 21.57
C TRP A 545 -40.34 2.49 22.62
N PHE A 546 -39.22 1.83 22.92
CA PHE A 546 -39.22 0.68 23.83
C PHE A 546 -39.54 1.08 25.28
N ALA A 547 -40.25 0.18 25.97
CA ALA A 547 -40.58 0.31 27.38
C ALA A 547 -39.31 0.47 28.24
N ARG A 548 -39.44 1.19 29.36
CA ARG A 548 -38.29 1.55 30.19
C ARG A 548 -37.59 0.34 30.80
N ASP A 549 -38.29 -0.77 30.99
CA ASP A 549 -37.78 -2.01 31.56
C ASP A 549 -36.64 -2.63 30.74
N TYR A 550 -36.58 -2.35 29.43
CA TYR A 550 -35.50 -2.80 28.54
C TYR A 550 -34.40 -1.76 28.31
N SER A 551 -34.45 -0.61 29.00
CA SER A 551 -33.55 0.52 28.73
C SER A 551 -32.08 0.14 28.89
N ASP A 552 -31.74 -0.64 29.92
CA ASP A 552 -30.35 -0.99 30.21
C ASP A 552 -29.79 -1.95 29.15
N GLU A 553 -30.57 -2.97 28.77
CA GLU A 553 -30.24 -3.90 27.69
C GLU A 553 -30.06 -3.17 26.35
N LEU A 554 -31.01 -2.30 25.99
CA LEU A 554 -30.96 -1.55 24.73
C LEU A 554 -29.83 -0.51 24.72
N ARG A 555 -29.53 0.13 25.86
CA ARG A 555 -28.39 1.05 26.00
C ARG A 555 -27.07 0.33 25.86
N TYR A 556 -26.96 -0.91 26.34
CA TYR A 556 -25.78 -1.73 26.10
C TYR A 556 -25.54 -1.91 24.59
N PHE A 557 -26.53 -2.38 23.83
CA PHE A 557 -26.38 -2.58 22.38
C PHE A 557 -26.08 -1.29 21.61
N THR A 558 -26.82 -0.22 21.90
CA THR A 558 -26.65 1.08 21.22
C THR A 558 -25.33 1.76 21.58
N ASN A 559 -24.80 1.58 22.80
CA ASN A 559 -23.47 2.07 23.16
C ASN A 559 -22.36 1.24 22.49
N SER A 560 -22.53 -0.07 22.38
CA SER A 560 -21.60 -0.94 21.65
C SER A 560 -21.46 -0.55 20.18
N LEU A 561 -22.52 -0.06 19.51
CA LEU A 561 -22.40 0.48 18.15
C LEU A 561 -21.41 1.64 18.05
N ILE A 562 -21.36 2.48 19.08
CA ILE A 562 -20.54 3.71 19.10
C ILE A 562 -19.13 3.41 19.60
N ASN A 563 -19.02 2.62 20.67
CA ASN A 563 -17.79 2.38 21.42
C ASN A 563 -17.37 0.90 21.32
N SER A 564 -17.01 0.43 20.13
CA SER A 564 -16.49 -0.92 19.91
C SER A 564 -15.06 -0.87 19.36
N PRO A 565 -14.07 -1.47 20.04
CA PRO A 565 -12.76 -1.69 19.42
C PRO A 565 -12.89 -2.65 18.24
N ALA A 566 -12.00 -2.51 17.25
CA ALA A 566 -11.98 -3.37 16.08
C ALA A 566 -10.72 -4.23 16.02
N ARG A 567 -10.88 -5.46 15.53
CA ARG A 567 -9.79 -6.36 15.16
C ARG A 567 -9.79 -6.56 13.65
N ALA A 568 -8.65 -6.34 12.99
CA ALA A 568 -8.47 -6.70 11.60
C ALA A 568 -8.51 -8.22 11.44
N LYS A 569 -9.55 -8.76 10.81
CA LYS A 569 -9.80 -10.21 10.77
C LYS A 569 -8.66 -11.00 10.14
N SER A 570 -8.11 -10.52 9.03
CA SER A 570 -7.07 -11.21 8.28
C SER A 570 -5.66 -11.08 8.91
N PHE A 571 -5.41 -10.02 9.68
CA PHE A 571 -4.06 -9.68 10.17
C PHE A 571 -3.93 -9.71 11.69
N GLY A 572 -5.05 -9.80 12.42
CA GLY A 572 -5.09 -10.01 13.85
C GLY A 572 -4.82 -8.79 14.74
N PHE A 573 -4.38 -7.65 14.20
CA PHE A 573 -4.13 -6.44 14.99
C PHE A 573 -5.43 -5.73 15.38
N ASN A 574 -5.38 -5.00 16.50
CA ASN A 574 -6.50 -4.17 16.97
C ASN A 574 -6.32 -2.71 16.55
N TYR A 575 -7.42 -2.01 16.30
CA TYR A 575 -7.44 -0.59 16.01
C TYR A 575 -8.74 0.04 16.54
N GLU A 576 -8.73 1.37 16.70
CA GLU A 576 -9.92 2.13 17.06
C GLU A 576 -10.67 2.51 15.78
N PRO A 577 -11.85 1.93 15.50
CA PRO A 577 -12.61 2.23 14.30
C PRO A 577 -13.31 3.59 14.38
N GLY A 578 -13.27 4.26 15.53
CA GLY A 578 -13.90 5.56 15.75
C GLY A 578 -15.42 5.51 15.64
N PHE A 579 -16.01 6.68 15.45
CA PHE A 579 -17.44 6.82 15.21
C PHE A 579 -17.77 6.49 13.76
N GLY A 580 -19.01 6.10 13.51
CA GLY A 580 -19.47 5.66 12.20
C GLY A 580 -20.30 4.39 12.31
N VAL A 581 -21.08 4.12 11.27
CA VAL A 581 -21.99 2.99 11.24
C VAL A 581 -21.18 1.70 11.11
N LYS A 582 -21.49 0.73 11.98
CA LYS A 582 -20.88 -0.60 11.91
C LYS A 582 -21.67 -1.42 10.89
N SER A 583 -21.16 -1.52 9.67
CA SER A 583 -21.86 -2.05 8.49
C SER A 583 -22.34 -3.52 8.60
N GLY A 584 -21.84 -4.29 9.57
CA GLY A 584 -22.33 -5.63 9.89
C GLY A 584 -23.31 -5.70 11.06
N SER A 585 -23.85 -4.56 11.52
CA SER A 585 -24.89 -4.51 12.55
C SER A 585 -26.29 -4.74 11.99
N PRO A 586 -27.26 -5.24 12.78
CA PRO A 586 -28.65 -5.36 12.34
C PRO A 586 -29.32 -3.99 12.13
N THR A 587 -28.69 -2.90 12.57
CA THR A 587 -29.23 -1.54 12.48
C THR A 587 -28.87 -0.80 11.20
N THR A 588 -27.88 -1.27 10.42
CA THR A 588 -27.29 -0.51 9.32
C THR A 588 -28.32 -0.03 8.30
N CYS A 589 -29.23 -0.91 7.85
CA CYS A 589 -30.23 -0.52 6.86
C CYS A 589 -31.26 0.46 7.45
N ASP A 590 -31.91 0.06 8.56
CA ASP A 590 -33.02 0.82 9.15
C ASP A 590 -32.56 2.19 9.64
N LEU A 591 -31.48 2.26 10.41
CA LEU A 591 -31.04 3.52 11.00
C LEU A 591 -30.35 4.44 9.99
N ASN A 592 -29.70 3.92 8.94
CA ASN A 592 -29.22 4.78 7.85
C ASN A 592 -30.41 5.42 7.13
N THR A 593 -31.49 4.67 6.92
CA THR A 593 -32.74 5.19 6.33
C THR A 593 -33.34 6.29 7.21
N VAL A 594 -33.40 6.08 8.53
CA VAL A 594 -33.87 7.08 9.51
C VAL A 594 -32.99 8.34 9.46
N LEU A 595 -31.67 8.19 9.41
CA LEU A 595 -30.75 9.33 9.31
C LEU A 595 -30.93 10.10 8.00
N ASN A 596 -31.05 9.41 6.88
CA ASN A 596 -31.28 10.05 5.58
C ASN A 596 -32.60 10.85 5.59
N ALA A 597 -33.67 10.24 6.09
CA ALA A 597 -34.98 10.88 6.27
C ALA A 597 -34.92 12.11 7.20
N PHE A 598 -34.13 12.06 8.27
CA PHE A 598 -33.91 13.22 9.14
C PHE A 598 -33.25 14.39 8.41
N LEU A 599 -32.27 14.12 7.54
CA LEU A 599 -31.60 15.17 6.76
C LEU A 599 -32.55 15.78 5.73
N MET A 600 -33.41 14.98 5.11
CA MET A 600 -34.50 15.47 4.25
C MET A 600 -35.51 16.30 5.04
N TYR A 601 -35.96 15.83 6.22
CA TYR A 601 -36.86 16.58 7.10
C TYR A 601 -36.30 17.96 7.47
N CYS A 602 -35.03 18.03 7.86
CA CYS A 602 -34.34 19.28 8.14
C CYS A 602 -34.29 20.22 6.93
N ALA A 603 -34.16 19.66 5.72
CA ALA A 603 -34.20 20.43 4.49
C ALA A 603 -35.59 21.03 4.24
N VAL A 604 -36.65 20.23 4.38
CA VAL A 604 -38.04 20.71 4.29
C VAL A 604 -38.28 21.81 5.33
N ARG A 605 -37.99 21.56 6.61
CA ARG A 605 -38.22 22.51 7.71
C ARG A 605 -37.49 23.85 7.54
N LYS A 606 -36.35 23.84 6.84
CA LYS A 606 -35.59 25.07 6.55
C LYS A 606 -36.16 25.87 5.39
N THR A 607 -36.74 25.18 4.41
CA THR A 607 -37.31 25.79 3.21
C THR A 607 -38.73 26.27 3.48
N GLU A 608 -39.58 25.42 4.09
CA GLU A 608 -40.99 25.68 4.36
C GLU A 608 -41.19 26.20 5.78
N ARG A 609 -41.10 27.51 5.97
CA ARG A 609 -41.15 28.13 7.32
C ARG A 609 -42.55 28.18 7.91
N ASP A 610 -43.57 28.19 7.06
CA ASP A 610 -44.97 28.37 7.45
C ASP A 610 -45.70 27.03 7.64
N MET A 611 -45.07 25.91 7.26
CA MET A 611 -45.62 24.56 7.45
C MET A 611 -45.42 24.08 8.89
N THR A 612 -46.41 23.35 9.39
CA THR A 612 -46.34 22.66 10.68
C THR A 612 -45.32 21.52 10.65
N ILE A 613 -44.89 21.06 11.83
CA ILE A 613 -43.97 19.93 12.00
C ILE A 613 -44.49 18.69 11.25
N LYS A 614 -45.79 18.38 11.37
CA LYS A 614 -46.42 17.20 10.74
C LYS A 614 -46.45 17.32 9.22
N GLU A 615 -46.78 18.50 8.68
CA GLU A 615 -46.77 18.75 7.24
C GLU A 615 -45.36 18.63 6.66
N CYS A 616 -44.34 19.17 7.35
CA CYS A 616 -42.96 19.00 6.93
C CYS A 616 -42.51 17.53 6.96
N PHE A 617 -42.96 16.76 7.94
CA PHE A 617 -42.65 15.34 8.04
C PHE A 617 -43.28 14.52 6.89
N GLN A 618 -44.49 14.88 6.46
CA GLN A 618 -45.16 14.25 5.32
C GLN A 618 -44.52 14.57 3.96
N ARG A 619 -43.64 15.58 3.90
CA ARG A 619 -42.91 15.99 2.68
C ARG A 619 -41.55 15.32 2.52
N ILE A 620 -41.15 14.44 3.44
CA ILE A 620 -39.91 13.66 3.32
C ILE A 620 -40.00 12.77 2.08
N GLY A 621 -38.90 12.68 1.32
CA GLY A 621 -38.79 11.84 0.13
C GLY A 621 -38.59 10.36 0.44
N LEU A 622 -38.34 9.56 -0.59
CA LEU A 622 -38.09 8.14 -0.44
C LEU A 622 -36.66 7.89 0.06
N ALA A 623 -36.49 7.00 1.04
CA ALA A 623 -35.18 6.61 1.55
C ALA A 623 -35.04 5.09 1.67
N PHE A 624 -33.86 4.58 1.33
CA PHE A 624 -33.45 3.21 1.60
C PHE A 624 -31.94 3.19 1.89
N GLY A 625 -31.60 3.14 3.17
CA GLY A 625 -30.22 3.30 3.63
C GLY A 625 -29.69 4.69 3.29
N ASP A 626 -28.57 4.75 2.59
CA ASP A 626 -27.95 5.97 2.08
C ASP A 626 -28.55 6.45 0.75
N ASP A 627 -29.29 5.61 0.03
CA ASP A 627 -29.94 5.95 -1.25
C ASP A 627 -31.27 6.67 -1.02
N SER A 628 -31.58 7.67 -1.84
CA SER A 628 -32.79 8.50 -1.67
C SER A 628 -33.24 9.24 -2.92
N LEU A 629 -34.56 9.41 -3.02
CA LEU A 629 -35.20 10.32 -3.97
C LEU A 629 -35.87 11.46 -3.19
N PHE A 630 -35.64 12.69 -3.65
CA PHE A 630 -36.19 13.86 -2.98
C PHE A 630 -36.68 14.91 -3.97
N GLU A 631 -37.44 15.89 -3.50
CA GLU A 631 -37.97 16.94 -4.35
C GLU A 631 -36.92 18.02 -4.62
N ARG A 632 -36.79 18.41 -5.90
CA ARG A 632 -35.75 19.34 -6.38
C ARG A 632 -35.72 20.66 -5.62
N ARG A 633 -36.87 21.19 -5.20
CA ARG A 633 -36.97 22.47 -4.47
C ARG A 633 -36.15 22.46 -3.16
N TYR A 634 -35.92 21.30 -2.57
CA TYR A 634 -35.20 21.17 -1.30
C TYR A 634 -33.69 20.92 -1.47
N LYS A 635 -33.20 20.72 -2.70
CA LYS A 635 -31.78 20.41 -3.01
C LYS A 635 -30.78 21.28 -2.24
N SER A 636 -30.93 22.60 -2.33
CA SER A 636 -29.99 23.55 -1.72
C SER A 636 -29.97 23.47 -0.19
N ALA A 637 -31.13 23.25 0.43
CA ALA A 637 -31.23 23.11 1.88
C ALA A 637 -30.67 21.75 2.35
N TRP A 638 -30.91 20.69 1.57
CA TRP A 638 -30.45 19.33 1.87
C TRP A 638 -28.93 19.21 1.88
N VAL A 639 -28.26 19.73 0.85
CA VAL A 639 -26.78 19.79 0.79
C VAL A 639 -26.22 20.57 1.97
N LYS A 640 -26.79 21.74 2.29
CA LYS A 640 -26.35 22.57 3.43
C LYS A 640 -26.58 21.90 4.78
N VAL A 641 -27.65 21.12 4.93
CA VAL A 641 -27.92 20.36 6.17
C VAL A 641 -26.89 19.24 6.32
N ALA A 642 -26.65 18.45 5.28
CA ALA A 642 -25.65 17.39 5.28
C ALA A 642 -24.26 17.94 5.66
N GLU A 643 -23.86 19.05 5.04
CA GLU A 643 -22.59 19.72 5.35
C GLU A 643 -22.53 20.19 6.82
N LYS A 644 -23.62 20.75 7.35
CA LYS A 644 -23.68 21.22 8.75
C LYS A 644 -23.54 20.10 9.78
N VAL A 645 -23.91 18.87 9.43
CA VAL A 645 -23.71 17.70 10.30
C VAL A 645 -22.41 16.94 10.00
N GLY A 646 -21.61 17.41 9.04
CA GLY A 646 -20.29 16.85 8.70
C GLY A 646 -20.32 15.73 7.67
N MET A 647 -21.42 15.61 6.93
CA MET A 647 -21.60 14.66 5.83
C MET A 647 -21.45 15.37 4.48
N SER A 648 -21.11 14.61 3.44
CA SER A 648 -21.00 15.13 2.07
C SER A 648 -22.04 14.45 1.18
N LEU A 649 -22.93 15.26 0.60
CA LEU A 649 -24.02 14.83 -0.25
C LEU A 649 -23.87 15.47 -1.64
N LYS A 650 -23.90 14.65 -2.68
CA LYS A 650 -24.08 15.07 -4.07
C LYS A 650 -25.53 14.86 -4.47
N VAL A 651 -26.09 15.82 -5.20
CA VAL A 651 -27.48 15.79 -5.64
C VAL A 651 -27.53 15.91 -7.15
N GLU A 652 -27.84 14.81 -7.81
CA GLU A 652 -28.00 14.72 -9.26
C GLU A 652 -29.42 15.13 -9.64
N VAL A 653 -29.54 15.92 -10.71
CA VAL A 653 -30.84 16.37 -11.21
C VAL A 653 -31.29 15.41 -12.29
N CYS A 654 -32.41 14.73 -12.05
CA CYS A 654 -33.01 13.87 -13.04
C CYS A 654 -33.68 14.69 -14.14
N THR A 655 -33.54 14.24 -15.37
CA THR A 655 -34.17 14.82 -16.56
C THR A 655 -34.87 13.72 -17.35
N ALA A 656 -35.80 14.09 -18.23
CA ALA A 656 -36.55 13.12 -19.04
C ALA A 656 -35.63 12.23 -19.91
N ASP A 657 -34.48 12.74 -20.31
CA ASP A 657 -33.47 12.00 -21.08
C ASP A 657 -32.59 11.09 -20.22
N THR A 658 -32.43 11.35 -18.91
CA THR A 658 -31.56 10.56 -18.02
C THR A 658 -32.33 9.62 -17.08
N GLY A 659 -33.64 9.80 -16.96
CA GLY A 659 -34.48 9.06 -16.03
C GLY A 659 -34.14 9.34 -14.56
N VAL A 660 -34.79 8.60 -13.66
CA VAL A 660 -34.56 8.66 -12.21
C VAL A 660 -33.87 7.38 -11.75
N CYS A 661 -32.78 7.49 -11.01
CA CYS A 661 -32.07 6.35 -10.42
C CYS A 661 -32.37 6.19 -8.93
N PHE A 662 -32.79 4.99 -8.53
CA PHE A 662 -32.95 4.62 -7.12
C PHE A 662 -32.60 3.15 -6.94
N LEU A 663 -31.80 2.81 -5.93
CA LEU A 663 -31.32 1.45 -5.65
C LEU A 663 -30.56 0.81 -6.81
N ALA A 664 -29.79 1.62 -7.54
CA ALA A 664 -29.11 1.23 -8.78
C ALA A 664 -30.05 0.77 -9.91
N ARG A 665 -31.32 1.15 -9.85
CA ARG A 665 -32.31 0.96 -10.91
C ARG A 665 -32.61 2.31 -11.54
N VAL A 666 -32.57 2.37 -12.86
CA VAL A 666 -32.98 3.53 -13.65
C VAL A 666 -34.42 3.32 -14.08
N PHE A 667 -35.28 4.27 -13.72
CA PHE A 667 -36.65 4.42 -14.17
C PHE A 667 -36.65 5.46 -15.27
N PRO A 668 -36.81 5.06 -16.55
CA PRO A 668 -36.61 5.97 -17.67
C PRO A 668 -37.67 7.06 -17.73
N ASP A 669 -38.93 6.74 -17.44
CA ASP A 669 -40.01 7.71 -17.27
C ASP A 669 -40.97 7.29 -16.15
N PRO A 670 -40.68 7.64 -14.89
CA PRO A 670 -41.49 7.24 -13.75
C PRO A 670 -42.87 7.92 -13.71
N LEU A 671 -43.16 8.88 -14.60
CA LEU A 671 -44.49 9.49 -14.69
C LEU A 671 -45.48 8.62 -15.46
N VAL A 672 -44.98 7.80 -16.39
CA VAL A 672 -45.79 7.05 -17.36
C VAL A 672 -45.69 5.54 -17.16
N THR A 673 -44.52 5.02 -16.79
CA THR A 673 -44.26 3.58 -16.72
C THR A 673 -43.51 3.18 -15.46
N THR A 674 -43.75 1.95 -15.00
CA THR A 674 -42.99 1.32 -13.92
C THR A 674 -41.73 0.63 -14.40
N THR A 675 -41.50 0.57 -15.73
CA THR A 675 -40.31 -0.03 -16.33
C THR A 675 -39.03 0.45 -15.66
N SER A 676 -38.10 -0.47 -15.38
CA SER A 676 -36.78 -0.13 -14.87
C SER A 676 -35.69 -1.02 -15.43
N PHE A 677 -34.45 -0.57 -15.37
CA PHE A 677 -33.28 -1.39 -15.72
C PHE A 677 -32.10 -1.09 -14.79
N GLN A 678 -31.15 -2.02 -14.69
CA GLN A 678 -29.92 -1.79 -13.91
C GLN A 678 -29.15 -0.58 -14.44
N ASP A 679 -28.60 0.24 -13.55
CA ASP A 679 -27.69 1.31 -13.94
C ASP A 679 -26.56 0.74 -14.84
N PRO A 680 -26.45 1.23 -16.10
CA PRO A 680 -25.56 0.64 -17.10
C PRO A 680 -24.10 0.63 -16.66
N MET A 681 -23.55 1.78 -16.25
CA MET A 681 -22.13 1.89 -15.92
C MET A 681 -21.74 1.11 -14.66
N ARG A 682 -22.62 1.06 -13.65
CA ARG A 682 -22.40 0.24 -12.46
C ARG A 682 -22.39 -1.26 -12.78
N THR A 683 -23.12 -1.68 -13.81
CA THR A 683 -23.25 -3.08 -14.22
C THR A 683 -22.16 -3.48 -15.21
N TRP A 684 -21.98 -2.74 -16.30
CA TRP A 684 -21.05 -3.03 -17.39
C TRP A 684 -19.60 -3.17 -16.92
N ARG A 685 -19.20 -2.36 -15.92
CA ARG A 685 -17.87 -2.41 -15.31
C ARG A 685 -17.53 -3.71 -14.58
N LYS A 686 -18.52 -4.54 -14.23
CA LYS A 686 -18.31 -5.75 -13.40
C LYS A 686 -19.02 -7.00 -13.92
N LEU A 687 -19.82 -6.88 -14.98
CA LEU A 687 -20.64 -8.00 -15.46
C LEU A 687 -19.75 -9.20 -15.83
N HIS A 688 -18.65 -8.96 -16.55
CA HIS A 688 -17.66 -9.93 -17.04
C HIS A 688 -16.86 -10.74 -15.99
N LEU A 689 -17.10 -10.53 -14.69
CA LEU A 689 -16.39 -11.19 -13.58
C LEU A 689 -17.31 -12.14 -12.82
N THR A 690 -16.80 -13.29 -12.36
CA THR A 690 -17.53 -14.22 -11.47
C THR A 690 -16.74 -14.52 -10.19
N SER A 691 -17.45 -14.56 -9.08
CA SER A 691 -16.95 -14.90 -7.73
C SER A 691 -17.21 -16.36 -7.34
N ARG A 692 -17.68 -17.17 -8.30
CA ARG A 692 -17.90 -18.61 -8.13
C ARG A 692 -16.61 -19.34 -7.78
N ASP A 693 -16.73 -20.37 -6.96
CA ASP A 693 -15.60 -21.23 -6.55
C ASP A 693 -14.77 -21.64 -7.79
N PRO A 694 -13.44 -21.49 -7.77
CA PRO A 694 -12.55 -21.86 -8.88
C PRO A 694 -12.74 -23.30 -9.40
N LYS A 695 -13.22 -24.22 -8.56
CA LYS A 695 -13.54 -25.61 -8.93
C LYS A 695 -14.77 -25.74 -9.83
N VAL A 696 -15.63 -24.72 -9.88
CA VAL A 696 -16.74 -24.67 -10.83
C VAL A 696 -16.19 -24.29 -12.20
N PRO A 697 -16.45 -25.06 -13.27
CA PRO A 697 -16.08 -24.69 -14.64
C PRO A 697 -16.51 -23.26 -14.96
N ILE A 698 -15.64 -22.52 -15.64
CA ILE A 698 -15.86 -21.09 -15.89
C ILE A 698 -17.13 -20.84 -16.72
N ASN A 699 -17.46 -21.75 -17.65
CA ASN A 699 -18.68 -21.66 -18.46
C ASN A 699 -19.94 -21.80 -17.59
N ASP A 700 -19.98 -22.78 -16.68
CA ASP A 700 -21.11 -22.95 -15.75
C ASP A 700 -21.30 -21.69 -14.88
N ALA A 701 -20.19 -21.16 -14.36
CA ALA A 701 -20.19 -19.95 -13.56
C ALA A 701 -20.68 -18.72 -14.34
N ALA A 702 -20.25 -18.56 -15.60
CA ALA A 702 -20.69 -17.51 -16.48
C ALA A 702 -22.19 -17.61 -16.79
N LEU A 703 -22.68 -18.80 -17.14
CA LEU A 703 -24.08 -19.06 -17.44
C LEU A 703 -25.00 -18.77 -16.24
N ASP A 704 -24.63 -19.26 -15.05
CA ASP A 704 -25.40 -19.03 -13.81
C ASP A 704 -25.57 -17.54 -13.51
N ARG A 705 -24.52 -16.76 -13.78
CA ARG A 705 -24.51 -15.31 -13.58
C ARG A 705 -25.39 -14.59 -14.60
N VAL A 706 -25.18 -14.82 -15.90
CA VAL A 706 -25.91 -14.08 -16.95
C VAL A 706 -27.39 -14.43 -16.99
N GLU A 707 -27.77 -15.67 -16.62
CA GLU A 707 -29.17 -16.04 -16.47
C GLU A 707 -29.89 -15.27 -15.36
N GLY A 708 -29.19 -14.90 -14.27
CA GLY A 708 -29.75 -14.04 -13.24
C GLY A 708 -30.16 -12.67 -13.81
N TYR A 709 -29.29 -12.07 -14.62
CA TYR A 709 -29.58 -10.81 -15.30
C TYR A 709 -30.68 -10.95 -16.37
N LEU A 710 -30.74 -12.07 -17.09
CA LEU A 710 -31.81 -12.30 -18.07
C LEU A 710 -33.19 -12.49 -17.42
N ILE A 711 -33.25 -12.78 -16.12
CA ILE A 711 -34.52 -12.82 -15.37
C ILE A 711 -34.94 -11.41 -14.93
N THR A 712 -34.01 -10.59 -14.43
CA THR A 712 -34.34 -9.25 -13.88
C THR A 712 -34.34 -8.14 -14.91
N ASP A 713 -33.57 -8.30 -15.98
CA ASP A 713 -33.24 -7.29 -16.97
C ASP A 713 -33.25 -7.88 -18.39
N PRO A 714 -34.28 -8.66 -18.80
CA PRO A 714 -34.34 -9.27 -20.13
C PRO A 714 -34.30 -8.25 -21.26
N LEU A 715 -34.80 -7.03 -21.08
CA LEU A 715 -34.92 -6.02 -22.13
C LEU A 715 -33.89 -4.89 -22.01
N SER A 716 -32.98 -4.95 -21.03
CA SER A 716 -32.03 -3.87 -20.79
C SER A 716 -31.00 -3.73 -21.92
N PRO A 717 -30.84 -2.54 -22.53
CA PRO A 717 -29.88 -2.30 -23.61
C PRO A 717 -28.46 -2.69 -23.22
N ILE A 718 -27.77 -3.42 -24.12
CA ILE A 718 -26.40 -3.93 -23.98
C ILE A 718 -26.19 -4.95 -22.86
N THR A 719 -26.74 -4.74 -21.66
CA THR A 719 -26.68 -5.67 -20.53
C THR A 719 -27.29 -7.02 -20.92
N SER A 720 -28.52 -7.00 -21.46
CA SER A 720 -29.21 -8.22 -21.89
C SER A 720 -28.57 -8.81 -23.14
N ASP A 721 -28.11 -7.98 -24.09
CA ASP A 721 -27.41 -8.40 -25.30
C ASP A 721 -26.10 -9.14 -24.99
N PHE A 722 -25.30 -8.60 -24.08
CA PHE A 722 -24.08 -9.23 -23.59
C PHE A 722 -24.38 -10.57 -22.92
N CYS A 723 -25.40 -10.61 -22.05
CA CYS A 723 -25.83 -11.85 -21.41
C CYS A 723 -26.28 -12.91 -22.44
N ARG A 724 -27.00 -12.51 -23.49
CA ARG A 724 -27.39 -13.40 -24.59
C ARG A 724 -26.19 -13.89 -25.39
N MET A 725 -25.23 -13.02 -25.69
CA MET A 725 -23.98 -13.41 -26.35
C MET A 725 -23.24 -14.47 -25.54
N VAL A 726 -23.05 -14.25 -24.24
CA VAL A 726 -22.39 -15.22 -23.34
C VAL A 726 -23.15 -16.53 -23.31
N LYS A 727 -24.49 -16.49 -23.18
CA LYS A 727 -25.33 -17.69 -23.18
C LYS A 727 -25.25 -18.45 -24.51
N ARG A 728 -25.21 -17.75 -25.65
CA ARG A 728 -25.05 -18.33 -26.99
C ARG A 728 -23.71 -19.05 -27.14
N LEU A 729 -22.62 -18.41 -26.69
CA LEU A 729 -21.25 -18.90 -26.91
C LEU A 729 -20.81 -19.97 -25.89
N LEU A 730 -21.30 -19.90 -24.66
CA LEU A 730 -20.90 -20.83 -23.58
C LEU A 730 -21.99 -21.86 -23.22
N GLY A 731 -23.16 -21.77 -23.84
CA GLY A 731 -24.28 -22.69 -23.60
C GLY A 731 -23.91 -24.14 -23.88
N HIS A 732 -24.40 -25.05 -23.04
CA HIS A 732 -24.19 -26.48 -23.22
C HIS A 732 -25.06 -27.02 -24.34
N THR A 733 -24.45 -27.70 -25.31
CA THR A 733 -25.18 -28.50 -26.32
C THR A 733 -25.49 -29.91 -25.83
N ASN A 734 -24.81 -30.36 -24.77
CA ASN A 734 -24.99 -31.68 -24.15
C ASN A 734 -25.94 -31.61 -22.93
N PRO A 735 -27.11 -32.28 -22.97
CA PRO A 735 -28.06 -32.29 -21.87
C PRO A 735 -27.49 -32.82 -20.53
N ALA A 736 -26.52 -33.74 -20.57
CA ALA A 736 -25.91 -34.28 -19.35
C ALA A 736 -25.07 -33.24 -18.60
N ALA A 737 -24.34 -32.39 -19.34
CA ALA A 737 -23.55 -31.30 -18.76
C ALA A 737 -24.47 -30.24 -18.14
N GLU A 738 -25.59 -29.94 -18.81
CA GLU A 738 -26.61 -29.05 -18.28
C GLU A 738 -27.25 -29.63 -17.00
N ALA A 739 -27.68 -30.88 -17.01
CA ALA A 739 -28.23 -31.54 -15.81
C ALA A 739 -27.23 -31.51 -14.63
N GLN A 740 -25.94 -31.71 -14.89
CA GLN A 740 -24.89 -31.62 -13.88
C GLN A 740 -24.76 -30.20 -13.30
N ARG A 741 -24.82 -29.16 -14.14
CA ARG A 741 -24.86 -27.75 -13.70
C ARG A 741 -26.09 -27.49 -12.83
N TRP A 742 -27.27 -27.91 -13.27
CA TRP A 742 -28.52 -27.74 -12.52
C TRP A 742 -28.51 -28.47 -11.17
N ALA A 743 -27.84 -29.62 -11.05
CA ALA A 743 -27.74 -30.35 -9.79
C ALA A 743 -26.83 -29.68 -8.74
N ARG A 744 -26.03 -28.67 -9.10
CA ARG A 744 -25.12 -27.99 -8.16
C ARG A 744 -25.92 -27.18 -7.13
N LYS A 745 -25.70 -27.47 -5.84
CA LYS A 745 -26.34 -26.76 -4.71
C LYS A 745 -26.07 -25.26 -4.71
N ASP A 746 -24.91 -24.83 -5.21
CA ASP A 746 -24.48 -23.45 -5.15
C ASP A 746 -24.94 -22.61 -6.34
N ARG A 747 -25.59 -23.15 -7.39
CA ARG A 747 -25.93 -22.45 -8.66
C ARG A 747 -26.59 -21.07 -8.49
N GLY A 748 -27.35 -20.89 -7.40
CA GLY A 748 -28.03 -19.62 -7.08
C GLY A 748 -27.16 -18.58 -6.37
N ARG A 749 -25.89 -18.88 -6.07
CA ARG A 749 -25.01 -18.03 -5.24
C ARG A 749 -24.77 -16.63 -5.82
N GLU A 750 -24.83 -16.48 -7.14
CA GLU A 750 -24.68 -15.18 -7.81
C GLU A 750 -26.02 -14.54 -8.19
N LYS A 751 -27.15 -15.18 -7.89
CA LYS A 751 -28.49 -14.63 -8.13
C LYS A 751 -28.93 -13.80 -6.90
N PRO A 752 -29.49 -12.59 -7.10
CA PRO A 752 -30.16 -11.85 -6.04
C PRO A 752 -31.24 -12.68 -5.33
N TYR A 753 -31.46 -12.44 -4.04
CA TYR A 753 -32.36 -13.27 -3.22
C TYR A 753 -33.83 -13.19 -3.68
N TRP A 754 -34.30 -12.05 -4.17
CA TRP A 754 -35.70 -11.88 -4.63
C TRP A 754 -36.01 -12.67 -5.91
N ILE A 755 -35.00 -12.96 -6.75
CA ILE A 755 -35.17 -13.88 -7.89
C ILE A 755 -35.49 -15.29 -7.38
N VAL A 756 -34.86 -15.69 -6.28
CA VAL A 756 -35.12 -16.98 -5.64
C VAL A 756 -36.51 -17.00 -4.99
N ALA A 757 -37.02 -15.85 -4.58
CA ALA A 757 -38.38 -15.66 -4.07
C ALA A 757 -39.46 -15.52 -5.17
N GLY A 758 -39.08 -15.49 -6.45
CA GLY A 758 -40.02 -15.45 -7.58
C GLY A 758 -40.43 -14.04 -8.05
N GLU A 759 -39.75 -12.98 -7.59
CA GLU A 759 -40.02 -11.60 -8.01
C GLU A 759 -38.93 -11.04 -8.94
N ALA A 760 -39.32 -10.25 -9.93
CA ALA A 760 -38.43 -9.55 -10.86
C ALA A 760 -38.84 -8.08 -11.00
N TRP A 761 -37.90 -7.24 -11.43
CA TRP A 761 -38.18 -5.83 -11.70
C TRP A 761 -39.02 -5.70 -12.99
N PRO A 762 -40.00 -4.79 -13.03
CA PRO A 762 -40.85 -4.59 -14.20
C PRO A 762 -40.08 -4.06 -15.41
N GLN A 763 -40.36 -4.62 -16.59
CA GLN A 763 -39.92 -4.15 -17.91
C GLN A 763 -41.02 -4.40 -18.93
N ALA A 764 -41.54 -3.33 -19.53
CA ALA A 764 -42.52 -3.40 -20.60
C ALA A 764 -41.82 -3.43 -21.98
N ALA A 765 -42.39 -4.16 -22.94
CA ALA A 765 -41.79 -4.32 -24.27
C ALA A 765 -41.93 -3.06 -25.12
N GLU A 766 -43.01 -2.30 -24.89
CA GLU A 766 -43.29 -0.99 -25.46
C GLU A 766 -42.24 0.07 -25.06
N ASP A 767 -41.54 -0.11 -23.93
CA ASP A 767 -40.57 0.85 -23.40
C ASP A 767 -39.13 0.59 -23.87
N ILE A 768 -38.91 -0.35 -24.81
CA ILE A 768 -37.56 -0.69 -25.28
C ILE A 768 -36.83 0.53 -25.84
N ASP A 769 -37.46 1.28 -26.75
CA ASP A 769 -36.85 2.46 -27.37
C ASP A 769 -36.55 3.55 -26.33
N LEU A 770 -37.44 3.71 -25.35
CA LEU A 770 -37.26 4.61 -24.21
C LEU A 770 -36.02 4.19 -23.38
N MET A 771 -35.85 2.90 -23.07
CA MET A 771 -34.66 2.41 -22.36
C MET A 771 -33.37 2.64 -23.15
N TRP A 772 -33.38 2.49 -24.48
CA TRP A 772 -32.21 2.78 -25.33
C TRP A 772 -31.82 4.26 -25.28
N ASN A 773 -32.79 5.16 -25.42
CA ASN A 773 -32.56 6.60 -25.36
C ASN A 773 -31.99 7.02 -23.99
N VAL A 774 -32.59 6.53 -22.90
CA VAL A 774 -32.12 6.85 -21.55
C VAL A 774 -30.74 6.24 -21.27
N THR A 775 -30.48 5.01 -21.75
CA THR A 775 -29.14 4.40 -21.64
C THR A 775 -28.11 5.26 -22.35
N SER A 776 -28.38 5.68 -23.60
CA SER A 776 -27.51 6.56 -24.40
C SER A 776 -27.15 7.84 -23.64
N SER A 777 -28.15 8.56 -23.13
CA SER A 777 -27.95 9.81 -22.38
C SER A 777 -27.15 9.61 -21.09
N ARG A 778 -27.46 8.56 -20.30
CA ARG A 778 -26.75 8.31 -19.03
C ARG A 778 -25.28 7.92 -19.21
N VAL A 779 -24.95 7.18 -20.28
CA VAL A 779 -23.57 6.74 -20.52
C VAL A 779 -22.77 7.72 -21.39
N GLY A 780 -23.45 8.67 -22.04
CA GLY A 780 -22.84 9.65 -22.93
C GLY A 780 -22.37 9.06 -24.27
N ILE A 781 -23.04 8.01 -24.76
CA ILE A 781 -22.75 7.34 -26.04
C ILE A 781 -24.02 7.34 -26.88
N SER A 782 -23.93 7.72 -28.16
CA SER A 782 -25.11 7.78 -29.03
C SER A 782 -25.78 6.41 -29.20
N VAL A 783 -27.09 6.43 -29.46
CA VAL A 783 -27.88 5.21 -29.69
C VAL A 783 -27.31 4.41 -30.86
N GLU A 784 -26.85 5.07 -31.93
CA GLU A 784 -26.24 4.41 -33.10
C GLU A 784 -24.98 3.63 -32.72
N MET A 785 -24.10 4.22 -31.91
CA MET A 785 -22.88 3.54 -31.44
C MET A 785 -23.20 2.35 -30.52
N LEU A 786 -24.25 2.46 -29.71
CA LEU A 786 -24.71 1.35 -28.87
C LEU A 786 -25.33 0.24 -29.72
N LEU A 787 -26.10 0.57 -30.75
CA LEU A 787 -26.66 -0.41 -31.70
C LEU A 787 -25.55 -1.11 -32.51
N ASP A 788 -24.52 -0.39 -32.95
CA ASP A 788 -23.32 -0.96 -33.57
C ASP A 788 -22.59 -1.91 -32.62
N TYR A 789 -22.52 -1.56 -31.32
CA TYR A 789 -21.95 -2.44 -30.31
C TYR A 789 -22.80 -3.69 -30.09
N LYS A 790 -24.12 -3.55 -30.04
CA LYS A 790 -25.05 -4.70 -30.01
C LYS A 790 -24.83 -5.61 -31.21
N ALA A 791 -24.73 -5.07 -32.42
CA ALA A 791 -24.45 -5.85 -33.62
C ALA A 791 -23.11 -6.61 -33.53
N ARG A 792 -22.09 -6.00 -32.90
CA ARG A 792 -20.82 -6.69 -32.60
C ARG A 792 -20.98 -7.83 -31.59
N LEU A 793 -21.76 -7.64 -30.53
CA LEU A 793 -22.08 -8.72 -29.58
C LEU A 793 -22.84 -9.86 -30.25
N ASP A 794 -23.80 -9.53 -31.11
CA ASP A 794 -24.62 -10.50 -31.84
C ASP A 794 -23.78 -11.35 -32.81
N ASN A 795 -22.77 -10.74 -33.45
CA ASN A 795 -21.87 -11.43 -34.40
C ASN A 795 -20.57 -11.96 -33.77
N SER A 796 -20.36 -11.81 -32.46
CA SER A 796 -19.12 -12.28 -31.83
C SER A 796 -19.01 -13.80 -31.84
N GLU A 797 -17.83 -14.29 -32.21
CA GLU A 797 -17.44 -15.71 -32.19
C GLU A 797 -16.78 -16.14 -30.86
N GLY A 798 -16.42 -15.18 -30.00
CA GLY A 798 -15.68 -15.44 -28.76
C GLY A 798 -16.08 -14.50 -27.63
N VAL A 799 -16.15 -15.03 -26.40
CA VAL A 799 -16.46 -14.21 -25.23
C VAL A 799 -15.32 -13.25 -24.83
N LEU A 800 -14.10 -13.51 -25.29
CA LEU A 800 -12.90 -12.69 -25.01
C LEU A 800 -12.49 -11.78 -26.19
N THR A 801 -13.13 -11.90 -27.35
CA THR A 801 -12.73 -11.17 -28.58
C THR A 801 -13.45 -9.83 -28.76
N VAL A 802 -14.45 -9.54 -27.91
CA VAL A 802 -15.21 -8.29 -27.99
C VAL A 802 -14.34 -7.11 -27.55
N THR A 803 -14.21 -6.10 -28.41
CA THR A 803 -13.54 -4.84 -28.06
C THR A 803 -14.40 -4.02 -27.10
N PRO A 804 -13.89 -3.54 -25.96
CA PRO A 804 -14.66 -2.74 -25.02
C PRO A 804 -15.13 -1.40 -25.61
N LEU A 805 -16.26 -0.89 -25.13
CA LEU A 805 -16.74 0.47 -25.40
C LEU A 805 -15.84 1.49 -24.70
N ALA A 806 -15.43 2.51 -25.46
CA ALA A 806 -14.78 3.67 -24.88
C ALA A 806 -15.81 4.54 -24.15
N VAL A 807 -15.61 4.76 -22.86
CA VAL A 807 -16.51 5.55 -22.01
C VAL A 807 -15.75 6.67 -21.30
N PRO A 808 -16.41 7.80 -20.96
CA PRO A 808 -15.77 8.86 -20.18
C PRO A 808 -15.13 8.32 -18.88
N ASN A 809 -13.82 8.54 -18.72
CA ASN A 809 -13.08 8.07 -17.56
C ASN A 809 -13.08 9.11 -16.43
N ALA A 810 -14.06 9.01 -15.52
CA ALA A 810 -14.15 9.85 -14.34
C ALA A 810 -13.02 9.63 -13.30
N VAL A 811 -12.17 8.60 -13.48
CA VAL A 811 -11.07 8.22 -12.57
C VAL A 811 -9.69 8.48 -13.16
N ALA A 812 -9.60 9.09 -14.36
CA ALA A 812 -8.35 9.49 -15.03
C ALA A 812 -7.46 10.44 -14.19
N ASN A 813 -8.00 10.91 -13.06
CA ASN A 813 -7.47 11.96 -12.19
C ASN A 813 -7.31 11.48 -10.72
N SER A 814 -6.96 10.21 -10.50
CA SER A 814 -6.85 9.60 -9.16
C SER A 814 -5.39 9.28 -8.79
N VAL A 815 -5.11 9.16 -7.49
CA VAL A 815 -3.73 8.93 -7.02
C VAL A 815 -3.42 7.44 -7.11
N MET A 816 -2.23 7.09 -7.61
CA MET A 816 -1.70 5.73 -7.57
C MET A 816 -1.53 5.26 -6.11
N PRO A 817 -1.47 3.93 -5.83
CA PRO A 817 -1.31 3.40 -4.47
C PRO A 817 -0.05 3.90 -3.73
N ASP A 818 0.96 4.34 -4.47
CA ASP A 818 2.20 4.93 -3.93
C ASP A 818 2.11 6.45 -3.70
N GLY A 819 0.94 7.05 -3.91
CA GLY A 819 0.74 8.50 -3.77
C GLY A 819 1.22 9.31 -4.98
N THR A 820 1.63 8.67 -6.07
CA THR A 820 1.99 9.39 -7.30
C THR A 820 0.76 9.77 -8.13
N PRO A 821 0.80 10.89 -8.87
CA PRO A 821 -0.32 11.28 -9.73
C PRO A 821 -0.58 10.23 -10.83
N SER A 822 -1.84 9.82 -11.07
CA SER A 822 -2.18 9.25 -12.37
C SER A 822 -2.09 10.37 -13.43
N GLU A 823 -1.31 10.16 -14.49
CA GLU A 823 -1.37 11.08 -15.63
C GLU A 823 -2.79 11.03 -16.26
N PRO A 824 -3.41 12.19 -16.61
CA PRO A 824 -2.77 13.50 -16.74
C PRO A 824 -3.07 14.55 -15.65
N VAL A 825 -3.99 14.39 -14.68
CA VAL A 825 -4.25 15.47 -13.68
C VAL A 825 -4.77 14.93 -12.35
N VAL A 826 -3.98 14.89 -11.28
CA VAL A 826 -4.49 14.60 -9.92
C VAL A 826 -4.88 15.88 -9.17
N ASP A 827 -6.04 15.85 -8.50
CA ASP A 827 -6.51 16.93 -7.62
C ASP A 827 -5.50 17.19 -6.48
N PRO A 828 -4.86 18.37 -6.41
CA PRO A 828 -3.83 18.69 -5.42
C PRO A 828 -4.29 18.54 -3.96
N ARG A 829 -5.61 18.67 -3.71
CA ARG A 829 -6.19 18.53 -2.37
C ARG A 829 -6.04 17.10 -1.84
N ASN A 830 -6.26 16.10 -2.70
CA ASN A 830 -6.12 14.69 -2.33
C ASN A 830 -4.68 14.33 -1.97
N VAL A 831 -3.69 14.98 -2.60
CA VAL A 831 -2.26 14.81 -2.29
C VAL A 831 -1.92 15.50 -0.96
N GLN A 832 -2.48 16.69 -0.72
CA GLN A 832 -2.26 17.42 0.53
C GLN A 832 -2.87 16.69 1.73
N ASP A 833 -4.10 16.18 1.63
CA ASP A 833 -4.75 15.40 2.70
C ASP A 833 -3.93 14.15 3.07
N GLN A 834 -3.37 13.45 2.06
CA GLN A 834 -2.50 12.30 2.29
C GLN A 834 -1.21 12.71 3.01
N ARG A 835 -0.61 13.84 2.65
CA ARG A 835 0.58 14.40 3.30
C ARG A 835 0.29 14.82 4.74
N ASP A 836 -0.81 15.51 4.99
CA ASP A 836 -1.20 16.01 6.31
C ASP A 836 -1.43 14.85 7.30
N VAL A 837 -2.02 13.75 6.83
CA VAL A 837 -2.15 12.52 7.62
C VAL A 837 -0.78 11.92 7.92
N ASN A 838 0.07 11.78 6.91
CA ASN A 838 1.43 11.27 7.10
C ASN A 838 2.21 12.15 8.09
N HIS A 839 2.03 13.46 8.05
CA HIS A 839 2.59 14.40 9.02
C HIS A 839 1.98 14.22 10.41
N SER A 840 0.65 14.05 10.54
CA SER A 840 -0.01 13.82 11.84
C SER A 840 0.45 12.52 12.52
N ARG A 841 0.84 11.50 11.74
CA ARG A 841 1.44 10.26 12.23
C ARG A 841 2.86 10.45 12.77
N VAL A 842 3.61 11.39 12.20
CA VAL A 842 4.94 11.78 12.70
C VAL A 842 4.84 12.57 14.00
N VAL A 843 3.80 13.38 14.16
CA VAL A 843 3.61 14.27 15.32
C VAL A 843 3.02 13.54 16.55
N ASN A 844 2.29 12.43 16.36
CA ASN A 844 1.64 11.69 17.45
C ASN A 844 2.46 10.53 18.05
N GLN A 845 3.80 10.51 17.91
CA GLN A 845 4.59 9.75 18.88
C GLN A 845 4.51 10.49 20.22
N PRO A 846 3.93 9.91 21.29
CA PRO A 846 3.95 10.55 22.58
C PRO A 846 5.41 10.71 22.98
N ASN A 847 5.84 11.95 23.19
CA ASN A 847 7.11 12.30 23.81
C ASN A 847 7.24 11.45 25.09
N ARG A 848 8.06 10.41 25.03
CA ARG A 848 8.38 9.53 26.16
C ARG A 848 9.47 10.12 27.05
N ASP A 849 9.68 11.43 26.98
CA ASP A 849 10.67 12.18 27.79
C ASP A 849 10.02 12.86 29.01
N GLY A 850 9.09 12.16 29.67
CA GLY A 850 8.24 12.76 30.71
C GLY A 850 8.05 11.92 31.96
N VAL A 851 8.99 11.06 32.36
CA VAL A 851 8.99 10.47 33.71
C VAL A 851 10.41 10.44 34.26
N GLY A 852 10.69 11.34 35.20
CA GLY A 852 11.88 11.29 36.04
C GLY A 852 12.67 12.60 36.09
N ARG A 853 12.22 13.54 36.93
CA ARG A 853 13.10 14.30 37.83
C ARG A 853 12.29 15.04 38.87
N ASP A 854 12.37 14.52 40.08
CA ASP A 854 11.99 15.19 41.32
C ASP A 854 12.77 16.48 41.54
N THR A 855 12.04 17.45 42.09
CA THR A 855 12.45 18.48 43.07
C THR A 855 13.92 18.89 43.14
N ALA A 856 14.25 20.11 42.69
CA ALA A 856 15.05 21.07 43.45
C ALA A 856 15.22 22.41 42.71
N SER A 857 15.29 23.49 43.49
CA SER A 857 15.76 24.85 43.19
C SER A 857 14.87 25.78 42.34
N ARG A 858 14.17 26.66 43.09
CA ARG A 858 13.83 28.04 42.72
C ARG A 858 15.11 28.87 42.52
N GLN A 859 15.17 29.66 41.45
CA GLN A 859 15.78 30.99 41.31
C GLN A 859 15.37 31.52 39.92
N ALA A 860 14.44 32.46 39.82
CA ALA A 860 14.60 33.92 39.93
C ALA A 860 15.19 34.59 38.66
N ASP A 861 14.32 35.42 38.07
CA ASP A 861 14.57 36.64 37.26
C ASP A 861 15.11 36.60 35.82
N GLY A 862 14.50 37.48 35.01
CA GLY A 862 15.16 38.16 33.90
C GLY A 862 14.47 38.04 32.55
N GLY A 863 13.37 38.78 32.33
CA GLY A 863 12.83 38.96 30.98
C GLY A 863 13.75 39.77 30.08
N VAL A 864 13.59 39.66 28.76
CA VAL A 864 13.75 40.74 27.76
C VAL A 864 12.98 40.33 26.50
N ARG A 865 12.25 41.31 25.96
CA ARG A 865 11.48 41.28 24.71
C ARG A 865 12.37 41.44 23.47
N ASN A 866 11.76 41.08 22.34
CA ASN A 866 11.86 41.67 20.99
C ASN A 866 12.76 41.01 19.92
N GLN A 867 12.03 40.52 18.91
CA GLN A 867 12.11 40.81 17.47
C GLN A 867 13.44 40.62 16.72
N GLY A 868 13.33 39.76 15.70
CA GLY A 868 14.13 39.66 14.48
C GLY A 868 13.38 38.74 13.52
#